data_AF-A0A832MJD7-F1
#
_entry.id   AF-A0A832MJD7-F1
#
_cell.length_a   1.000
_cell.length_b   1.000
_cell.length_c   1.000
_cell.angle_alpha   90.00
_cell.angle_beta   90.00
_cell.angle_gamma   90.00
#
_symmetry.space_group_name_H-M   'P 1'
#
loop_
_entity.id
_entity.type
_entity.pdbx_description
1 polymer ?
#
loop_
_entity_poly.entity_id
_entity_poly.type
_entity_poly.pdbx_seq_one_letter_code
_entity_poly.pdbx_strand_id
1 'polypeptide(L)'
;MKQHFIKRHLHKPLFLAASALTLLAAEVAAQYAGWKHSGSMFILTTPEGANLPASAAEKDFPLLVRLHKDFFDFSQAKPDGADVRFSTRAGERLAYQIEEWDAARGVASIWVRIPVIKGNERQEIKLYWGKDDAKSESNGAAVFNESNGYLSVWHLGEMVKDEVGTLESKDVNTTVTEGVIGKARHLAGKQGIFCGDKITNYPSGSSPHSTEAWFRAEKVNGTVIAWGNEHGQGKVVMNLHSPPHIRMDCYFSGADVSTTNRLPMNEWVHVMHTYKNGDSRLYVNGLLAGVSTRQGAPLAIKTPARLWIGGWYHNYNFIGDIDEVRVSKVTRSADWARLQYENQKPQQTLVGLVVQPGNTFAVSQEKISVPEGQNVTVTAQAGGAQKTYWVLKRGGQEQVVAADRLSFRFDAGRVSGDATATLQFKAVYPDTIKSKDIVITIREAIPDPVFTLIAPQDWDGRRTIEVVPRISNLKAMQAKGAGELKTEWSAGPFAVIKEVAPGKLILKRAQNSGKLAVTATISNGGAPVSQTAVITVREPKYDPWVERTPDPDEKPEDGQFYARDDKNEGTLYYNGKLEEAADAVFLKIYADDKLIKTERVKPGADKRYAFTVKLKPGLIKYKVEFGTITGGQETVRHTVTNIVCGDAYLINGQSNALATDTGEKAPAETNDWIRSYGKPDGHAPNQHVNLWCNPVWKAQKGEKAELGYWGMELAKHLVESQKIPICIINGAVGGTRIDQHQRNPENPEDLNTIYGRLLWRVRHAKLTHGIRAMIWHQGENDQGADGPTGKYGWETYQQYFIELSAGWKSDYPNIRDYYIFQIWPKACAMGVNGSDNMLREVQRTLPSLYSNMSIMSTVGIKPPGGCHYPLTGWAEFARLLQPLIERDFYGKTFAQSITPPNLIKASYAANTRDAIALEFDQPVVWTDALASQFYLDGESGKVISGSVNGNVLILKLAAPVTAQRITYLDSKSWSPNNLLYGVNGIAALTFCNVPIAPK
;
A
#
# COMPACT_ATOMS: atom_id res chain seq x y z
N MET A 1 -16.73 -18.44 102.42
CA MET A 1 -17.72 -17.41 102.85
C MET A 1 -18.03 -16.57 101.61
N LYS A 2 -19.20 -16.76 100.95
CA LYS A 2 -20.42 -15.89 101.00
C LYS A 2 -20.11 -14.39 100.73
N GLN A 3 -20.84 -13.57 99.96
CA GLN A 3 -21.91 -13.63 98.93
C GLN A 3 -22.34 -12.15 98.69
N HIS A 4 -22.44 -11.65 97.44
CA HIS A 4 -23.37 -10.60 96.90
C HIS A 4 -23.35 -9.14 97.48
N PHE A 5 -23.73 -8.01 96.82
CA PHE A 5 -24.54 -7.64 95.63
C PHE A 5 -24.19 -6.18 95.13
N ILE A 6 -24.05 -5.96 93.80
CA ILE A 6 -24.46 -4.88 92.84
C ILE A 6 -24.78 -3.41 93.31
N LYS A 7 -24.23 -2.35 92.65
CA LYS A 7 -24.86 -1.47 91.57
C LYS A 7 -24.12 -0.13 91.22
N ARG A 8 -23.89 0.09 89.90
CA ARG A 8 -23.91 1.31 89.03
C ARG A 8 -23.14 2.62 89.36
N HIS A 9 -22.28 3.07 88.42
CA HIS A 9 -22.57 4.14 87.45
C HIS A 9 -21.52 4.24 86.30
N LEU A 10 -22.01 4.19 85.04
CA LEU A 10 -21.32 4.58 83.79
C LEU A 10 -21.90 5.94 83.34
N HIS A 11 -21.07 6.87 82.85
CA HIS A 11 -21.21 7.53 81.53
C HIS A 11 -20.23 8.70 81.28
N LYS A 12 -19.52 8.61 80.14
CA LYS A 12 -18.92 9.61 79.21
C LYS A 12 -17.50 9.14 78.83
N PRO A 13 -17.19 8.87 77.54
CA PRO A 13 -17.41 9.78 76.41
C PRO A 13 -17.99 9.10 75.14
N LEU A 14 -19.10 9.61 74.60
CA LEU A 14 -19.60 9.27 73.26
C LEU A 14 -19.99 10.51 72.41
N PHE A 15 -19.72 11.72 72.92
CA PHE A 15 -20.25 12.96 72.35
C PHE A 15 -19.28 13.74 71.44
N LEU A 16 -17.99 13.36 71.32
CA LEU A 16 -17.06 14.07 70.42
C LEU A 16 -16.98 13.46 69.00
N ALA A 17 -17.19 12.15 68.83
CA ALA A 17 -17.09 11.50 67.52
C ALA A 17 -18.33 11.74 66.63
N ALA A 18 -19.53 11.88 67.23
CA ALA A 18 -20.75 12.20 66.50
C ALA A 18 -20.75 13.65 65.97
N SER A 19 -20.20 14.60 66.73
CA SER A 19 -20.13 16.01 66.34
C SER A 19 -19.17 16.28 65.18
N ALA A 20 -18.04 15.57 65.11
CA ALA A 20 -17.08 15.68 64.00
C ALA A 20 -17.65 15.11 62.68
N LEU A 21 -18.39 13.99 62.74
CA LEU A 21 -19.06 13.42 61.57
C LEU A 21 -20.20 14.30 61.05
N THR A 22 -20.95 14.97 61.94
CA THR A 22 -22.01 15.91 61.55
C THR A 22 -21.49 17.24 60.99
N LEU A 23 -20.32 17.73 61.44
CA LEU A 23 -19.69 18.94 60.88
C LEU A 23 -19.17 18.71 59.45
N LEU A 24 -18.51 17.57 59.19
CA LEU A 24 -18.03 17.19 57.84
C LEU A 24 -19.19 17.00 56.83
N ALA A 25 -20.30 16.39 57.25
CA ALA A 25 -21.48 16.26 56.39
C ALA A 25 -22.18 17.60 56.11
N ALA A 26 -22.16 18.55 57.07
CA ALA A 26 -22.73 19.89 56.91
C ALA A 26 -21.89 20.77 55.97
N GLU A 27 -20.55 20.69 56.02
CA GLU A 27 -19.65 21.41 55.10
C GLU A 27 -19.80 20.92 53.65
N VAL A 28 -19.90 19.60 53.42
CA VAL A 28 -20.13 19.03 52.09
C VAL A 28 -21.49 19.42 51.52
N ALA A 29 -22.54 19.46 52.36
CA ALA A 29 -23.87 19.93 51.94
C ALA A 29 -23.89 21.44 51.62
N ALA A 30 -23.12 22.25 52.35
CA ALA A 30 -22.98 23.68 52.10
C ALA A 30 -22.23 23.99 50.79
N GLN A 31 -21.25 23.16 50.40
CA GLN A 31 -20.43 23.37 49.21
C GLN A 31 -21.24 23.38 47.89
N TYR A 32 -22.27 22.54 47.81
CA TYR A 32 -23.16 22.44 46.64
C TYR A 32 -24.51 23.12 46.88
N ALA A 33 -24.63 23.95 47.91
CA ALA A 33 -25.80 24.80 48.10
C ALA A 33 -25.90 25.86 46.98
N GLY A 34 -27.12 26.07 46.47
CA GLY A 34 -27.40 27.04 45.39
C GLY A 34 -27.21 26.51 43.97
N TRP A 35 -26.79 25.24 43.79
CA TRP A 35 -26.87 24.55 42.50
C TRP A 35 -28.32 24.11 42.26
N LYS A 36 -28.94 24.55 41.15
CA LYS A 36 -30.36 24.28 40.85
C LYS A 36 -30.62 22.81 40.50
N HIS A 37 -29.61 22.14 39.95
CA HIS A 37 -29.74 20.77 39.46
C HIS A 37 -28.55 19.92 39.88
N SER A 38 -28.81 18.62 40.09
CA SER A 38 -27.77 17.60 40.29
C SER A 38 -28.24 16.25 39.75
N GLY A 39 -27.28 15.39 39.41
CA GLY A 39 -27.55 14.05 38.89
C GLY A 39 -26.39 13.10 39.14
N SER A 40 -26.71 11.82 39.27
CA SER A 40 -25.71 10.75 39.44
C SER A 40 -25.33 10.17 38.09
N MET A 41 -24.05 9.83 37.94
CA MET A 41 -23.50 9.06 36.82
C MET A 41 -22.65 7.93 37.38
N PHE A 42 -22.42 6.88 36.59
CA PHE A 42 -21.72 5.68 37.06
C PHE A 42 -20.57 5.29 36.14
N ILE A 43 -19.43 4.95 36.74
CA ILE A 43 -18.31 4.29 36.09
C ILE A 43 -18.51 2.79 36.23
N LEU A 44 -18.58 2.08 35.11
CA LEU A 44 -18.87 0.65 35.01
C LEU A 44 -17.62 -0.09 34.52
N THR A 45 -16.92 -0.73 35.44
CA THR A 45 -15.80 -1.63 35.10
C THR A 45 -16.18 -3.10 35.17
N THR A 46 -17.48 -3.37 35.39
CA THR A 46 -18.15 -4.68 35.28
C THR A 46 -18.16 -5.21 33.83
N PRO A 47 -18.57 -6.47 33.59
CA PRO A 47 -18.64 -7.05 32.25
C PRO A 47 -19.49 -6.25 31.25
N GLU A 48 -20.46 -5.48 31.71
CA GLU A 48 -21.32 -4.64 30.88
C GLU A 48 -20.67 -3.29 30.49
N GLY A 49 -19.55 -2.93 31.13
CA GLY A 49 -18.76 -1.74 30.85
C GLY A 49 -17.37 -2.11 30.31
N ALA A 50 -16.30 -1.56 30.90
CA ALA A 50 -14.93 -1.82 30.45
C ALA A 50 -14.41 -3.25 30.75
N ASN A 51 -15.11 -4.01 31.60
CA ASN A 51 -14.79 -5.38 31.99
C ASN A 51 -13.33 -5.54 32.48
N LEU A 52 -12.96 -4.72 33.47
CA LEU A 52 -11.65 -4.82 34.12
C LEU A 52 -11.66 -5.93 35.19
N PRO A 53 -10.52 -6.61 35.43
CA PRO A 53 -10.44 -7.62 36.47
C PRO A 53 -10.67 -7.00 37.85
N ALA A 54 -11.28 -7.74 38.78
CA ALA A 54 -11.56 -7.26 40.14
C ALA A 54 -10.31 -6.81 40.93
N SER A 55 -9.11 -7.24 40.51
CA SER A 55 -7.83 -6.80 41.09
C SER A 55 -7.34 -5.45 40.56
N ALA A 56 -7.92 -4.91 39.49
CA ALA A 56 -7.51 -3.64 38.90
C ALA A 56 -7.87 -2.48 39.84
N ALA A 57 -6.96 -1.53 39.99
CA ALA A 57 -7.16 -0.30 40.75
C ALA A 57 -6.28 0.82 40.15
N GLU A 58 -6.88 1.65 39.30
CA GLU A 58 -6.18 2.75 38.63
C GLU A 58 -6.42 4.07 39.37
N LYS A 59 -5.33 4.76 39.72
CA LYS A 59 -5.38 6.00 40.51
C LYS A 59 -5.31 7.24 39.63
N ASP A 60 -5.99 8.30 40.04
CA ASP A 60 -5.93 9.62 39.41
C ASP A 60 -6.20 9.61 37.89
N PHE A 61 -7.12 8.76 37.45
CA PHE A 61 -7.43 8.53 36.03
C PHE A 61 -8.25 9.70 35.44
N PRO A 62 -7.81 10.31 34.33
CA PRO A 62 -8.63 11.27 33.57
C PRO A 62 -9.75 10.55 32.81
N LEU A 63 -10.94 10.52 33.40
CA LEU A 63 -12.12 9.92 32.82
C LEU A 63 -12.81 10.89 31.87
N LEU A 64 -13.02 10.48 30.62
CA LEU A 64 -13.86 11.20 29.67
C LEU A 64 -15.34 10.94 29.98
N VAL A 65 -16.06 12.02 30.27
CA VAL A 65 -17.50 12.09 30.43
C VAL A 65 -18.09 12.75 29.19
N ARG A 66 -19.13 12.12 28.61
CA ARG A 66 -19.87 12.68 27.47
C ARG A 66 -21.30 12.99 27.88
N LEU A 67 -21.75 14.21 27.63
CA LEU A 67 -23.14 14.62 27.84
C LEU A 67 -23.87 14.70 26.49
N HIS A 68 -25.15 14.31 26.49
CA HIS A 68 -26.00 14.37 25.31
C HIS A 68 -27.40 14.85 25.71
N LYS A 69 -28.06 15.60 24.83
CA LYS A 69 -29.41 16.16 25.04
C LYS A 69 -30.52 15.15 25.36
N ASP A 70 -30.26 13.86 25.13
CA ASP A 70 -31.19 12.77 25.44
C ASP A 70 -31.35 12.58 26.97
N PHE A 71 -30.37 13.03 27.77
CA PHE A 71 -30.35 12.86 29.23
C PHE A 71 -29.79 14.07 30.00
N PHE A 72 -29.34 15.11 29.31
CA PHE A 72 -28.88 16.36 29.91
C PHE A 72 -29.50 17.56 29.18
N ASP A 73 -30.27 18.37 29.90
CA ASP A 73 -30.91 19.56 29.33
C ASP A 73 -29.90 20.73 29.31
N PHE A 74 -29.31 20.99 28.15
CA PHE A 74 -28.33 22.05 27.96
C PHE A 74 -28.89 23.46 28.20
N SER A 75 -30.21 23.64 28.19
CA SER A 75 -30.82 24.94 28.51
C SER A 75 -30.76 25.29 30.00
N GLN A 76 -30.50 24.29 30.86
CA GLN A 76 -30.36 24.45 32.31
C GLN A 76 -28.94 24.83 32.75
N ALA A 77 -27.97 24.78 31.82
CA ALA A 77 -26.59 25.18 32.05
C ALA A 77 -26.25 26.40 31.19
N LYS A 78 -25.13 27.06 31.50
CA LYS A 78 -24.63 28.18 30.71
C LYS A 78 -24.21 27.71 29.30
N PRO A 79 -24.25 28.60 28.29
CA PRO A 79 -23.91 28.25 26.91
C PRO A 79 -22.51 27.69 26.70
N ASP A 80 -21.58 27.94 27.62
CA ASP A 80 -20.19 27.47 27.63
C ASP A 80 -19.91 26.39 28.70
N GLY A 81 -20.94 25.97 29.45
CA GLY A 81 -20.82 25.00 30.54
C GLY A 81 -20.07 25.51 31.78
N ALA A 82 -19.86 26.82 31.95
CA ALA A 82 -19.09 27.38 33.07
C ALA A 82 -19.64 26.98 34.46
N ASP A 83 -20.93 26.67 34.53
CA ASP A 83 -21.65 26.21 35.71
C ASP A 83 -21.87 24.69 35.69
N VAL A 84 -20.81 23.89 35.54
CA VAL A 84 -20.84 22.45 35.84
C VAL A 84 -19.84 22.07 36.92
N ARG A 85 -20.16 21.14 37.82
CA ARG A 85 -19.21 20.59 38.81
C ARG A 85 -19.35 19.09 38.95
N PHE A 86 -18.22 18.45 39.25
CA PHE A 86 -18.16 17.02 39.52
C PHE A 86 -17.74 16.77 40.98
N SER A 87 -18.31 15.72 41.58
CA SER A 87 -17.89 15.25 42.90
C SER A 87 -17.92 13.73 43.01
N THR A 88 -17.18 13.19 43.98
CA THR A 88 -17.32 11.80 44.39
C THR A 88 -18.69 11.59 45.04
N ARG A 89 -19.11 10.33 45.24
CA ARG A 89 -20.31 10.01 46.04
C ARG A 89 -20.31 10.67 47.42
N ALA A 90 -19.13 10.80 48.05
CA ALA A 90 -18.95 11.44 49.34
C ALA A 90 -19.02 12.97 49.28
N GLY A 91 -19.12 13.56 48.09
CA GLY A 91 -19.20 15.00 47.86
C GLY A 91 -17.83 15.69 47.75
N GLU A 92 -16.74 14.94 47.66
CA GLU A 92 -15.41 15.51 47.43
C GLU A 92 -15.32 16.05 46.00
N ARG A 93 -14.80 17.26 45.85
CA ARG A 93 -14.71 17.92 44.55
C ARG A 93 -13.71 17.25 43.61
N LEU A 94 -14.10 17.12 42.34
CA LEU A 94 -13.26 16.57 41.27
C LEU A 94 -12.82 17.67 40.30
N ALA A 95 -11.53 17.66 39.93
CA ALA A 95 -11.01 18.52 38.88
C ALA A 95 -11.55 18.07 37.51
N TYR A 96 -11.85 19.03 36.63
CA TYR A 96 -12.37 18.74 35.30
C TYR A 96 -11.85 19.72 34.24
N GLN A 97 -11.95 19.32 32.98
CA GLN A 97 -11.67 20.13 31.80
C GLN A 97 -12.77 19.89 30.78
N ILE A 98 -13.44 20.97 30.36
CA ILE A 98 -14.34 20.97 29.21
C ILE A 98 -13.46 21.04 27.96
N GLU A 99 -13.47 19.99 27.16
CA GLU A 99 -12.79 19.95 25.86
C GLU A 99 -13.73 20.45 24.76
N GLU A 100 -14.96 19.93 24.73
CA GLU A 100 -16.01 20.35 23.80
C GLU A 100 -17.29 20.66 24.59
N TRP A 101 -17.92 21.79 24.27
CA TRP A 101 -19.26 22.11 24.71
C TRP A 101 -20.03 22.76 23.55
N ASP A 102 -21.03 22.05 23.04
CA ASP A 102 -21.89 22.54 21.99
C ASP A 102 -23.35 22.33 22.39
N ALA A 103 -23.92 23.35 23.03
CA ALA A 103 -25.30 23.34 23.49
C ALA A 103 -26.31 23.28 22.32
N ALA A 104 -25.94 23.78 21.13
CA ALA A 104 -26.82 23.78 19.96
C ALA A 104 -26.93 22.38 19.34
N ARG A 105 -25.81 21.65 19.22
CA ARG A 105 -25.80 20.22 18.89
C ARG A 105 -26.32 19.36 20.05
N GLY A 106 -26.21 19.86 21.27
CA GLY A 106 -26.61 19.18 22.50
C GLY A 106 -25.62 18.09 22.90
N VAL A 107 -24.32 18.37 22.78
CA VAL A 107 -23.22 17.46 23.11
C VAL A 107 -22.13 18.17 23.92
N ALA A 108 -21.46 17.44 24.81
CA ALA A 108 -20.24 17.92 25.47
C ALA A 108 -19.29 16.75 25.78
N SER A 109 -17.99 17.04 25.77
CA SER A 109 -16.90 16.13 26.12
C SER A 109 -16.06 16.76 27.22
N ILE A 110 -15.99 16.09 28.37
CA ILE A 110 -15.42 16.65 29.60
C ILE A 110 -14.51 15.62 30.26
N TRP A 111 -13.24 15.97 30.48
CA TRP A 111 -12.33 15.14 31.26
C TRP A 111 -12.50 15.41 32.75
N VAL A 112 -12.58 14.36 33.57
CA VAL A 112 -12.74 14.44 35.02
C VAL A 112 -11.69 13.56 35.68
N ARG A 113 -10.88 14.11 36.58
CA ARG A 113 -9.84 13.34 37.28
C ARG A 113 -10.46 12.54 38.43
N ILE A 114 -10.47 11.21 38.30
CA ILE A 114 -11.04 10.29 39.28
C ILE A 114 -9.95 9.74 40.21
N PRO A 115 -10.06 9.89 41.54
CA PRO A 115 -9.03 9.47 42.49
C PRO A 115 -8.67 7.99 42.38
N VAL A 116 -9.66 7.10 42.25
CA VAL A 116 -9.50 5.66 42.08
C VAL A 116 -10.63 5.11 41.22
N ILE A 117 -10.30 4.33 40.20
CA ILE A 117 -11.22 3.46 39.46
C ILE A 117 -10.84 2.01 39.78
N LYS A 118 -11.76 1.24 40.35
CA LYS A 118 -11.60 -0.17 40.70
C LYS A 118 -12.23 -1.04 39.61
N GLY A 119 -11.64 -2.21 39.38
CA GLY A 119 -12.15 -3.16 38.41
C GLY A 119 -13.36 -3.95 38.93
N ASN A 120 -14.20 -4.39 38.01
CA ASN A 120 -15.45 -5.09 38.30
C ASN A 120 -16.35 -4.41 39.34
N GLU A 121 -16.41 -3.07 39.33
CA GLU A 121 -17.20 -2.25 40.25
C GLU A 121 -18.11 -1.27 39.49
N ARG A 122 -19.09 -0.73 40.21
CA ARG A 122 -19.92 0.40 39.78
C ARG A 122 -19.70 1.55 40.73
N GLN A 123 -19.06 2.61 40.24
CA GLN A 123 -18.69 3.76 41.08
C GLN A 123 -19.51 4.99 40.70
N GLU A 124 -20.17 5.59 41.68
CA GLU A 124 -20.97 6.79 41.49
C GLU A 124 -20.09 8.05 41.49
N ILE A 125 -20.34 8.93 40.52
CA ILE A 125 -19.91 10.32 40.50
C ILE A 125 -21.14 11.22 40.39
N LYS A 126 -21.08 12.44 40.94
CA LYS A 126 -22.18 13.40 40.88
C LYS A 126 -21.83 14.58 39.97
N LEU A 127 -22.80 15.01 39.18
CA LEU A 127 -22.78 16.22 38.36
C LEU A 127 -23.74 17.26 38.97
N TYR A 128 -23.32 18.52 39.02
CA TYR A 128 -24.12 19.67 39.46
C TYR A 128 -24.10 20.76 38.39
N TRP A 129 -25.24 21.42 38.15
CA TRP A 129 -25.34 22.51 37.17
C TRP A 129 -26.44 23.54 37.50
N GLY A 130 -26.49 24.63 36.73
CA GLY A 130 -27.53 25.66 36.83
C GLY A 130 -27.29 26.71 37.92
N LYS A 131 -26.02 27.08 38.15
CA LYS A 131 -25.68 28.11 39.14
C LYS A 131 -25.30 29.42 38.44
N ASP A 132 -26.19 30.41 38.53
CA ASP A 132 -26.14 31.64 37.72
C ASP A 132 -24.85 32.46 37.93
N ASP A 133 -24.32 32.51 39.15
CA ASP A 133 -23.09 33.23 39.51
C ASP A 133 -21.82 32.39 39.40
N ALA A 134 -21.90 31.11 38.99
CA ALA A 134 -20.74 30.25 38.87
C ALA A 134 -19.82 30.70 37.73
N LYS A 135 -18.52 30.75 38.01
CA LYS A 135 -17.45 30.92 37.01
C LYS A 135 -16.96 29.56 36.54
N SER A 136 -16.40 29.49 35.33
CA SER A 136 -15.81 28.24 34.84
C SER A 136 -14.65 27.80 35.74
N GLU A 137 -14.63 26.52 36.06
CA GLU A 137 -13.53 25.87 36.80
C GLU A 137 -12.87 24.77 35.94
N SER A 138 -13.12 24.81 34.63
CA SER A 138 -12.46 23.97 33.62
C SER A 138 -10.96 24.27 33.60
N ASN A 139 -10.13 23.26 33.84
CA ASN A 139 -8.69 23.39 33.92
C ASN A 139 -7.98 22.08 33.53
N GLY A 140 -7.40 22.06 32.32
CA GLY A 140 -6.65 20.90 31.81
C GLY A 140 -5.46 20.52 32.70
N ALA A 141 -4.67 21.49 33.16
CA ALA A 141 -3.53 21.25 34.03
C ALA A 141 -3.92 20.72 35.43
N ALA A 142 -5.18 20.86 35.86
CA ALA A 142 -5.67 20.22 37.08
C ALA A 142 -6.03 18.73 36.87
N VAL A 143 -6.43 18.37 35.63
CA VAL A 143 -6.78 17.00 35.24
C VAL A 143 -5.55 16.20 34.82
N PHE A 144 -4.72 16.79 33.97
CA PHE A 144 -3.50 16.21 33.42
C PHE A 144 -2.29 16.95 33.97
N ASN A 145 -1.51 16.28 34.82
CA ASN A 145 -0.28 16.86 35.32
C ASN A 145 0.71 15.80 35.80
N GLU A 146 1.85 16.27 36.29
CA GLU A 146 2.93 15.41 36.70
C GLU A 146 2.55 14.46 37.85
N SER A 147 1.62 14.87 38.74
CA SER A 147 1.21 14.05 39.89
C SER A 147 0.47 12.76 39.50
N ASN A 148 -0.22 12.75 38.35
CA ASN A 148 -0.78 11.54 37.75
C ASN A 148 -0.01 11.06 36.51
N GLY A 149 1.23 11.52 36.39
CA GLY A 149 2.23 11.01 35.46
C GLY A 149 2.24 11.64 34.08
N TYR A 150 1.33 12.57 33.75
CA TYR A 150 1.32 13.24 32.45
C TYR A 150 2.37 14.35 32.38
N LEU A 151 3.10 14.39 31.28
CA LEU A 151 4.04 15.46 30.97
C LEU A 151 3.51 16.37 29.87
N SER A 152 2.82 15.80 28.88
CA SER A 152 2.14 16.57 27.83
C SER A 152 0.92 15.84 27.29
N VAL A 153 -0.11 16.59 26.91
CA VAL A 153 -1.38 16.09 26.37
C VAL A 153 -1.88 17.05 25.29
N TRP A 154 -2.16 16.53 24.09
CA TRP A 154 -2.75 17.28 22.99
C TRP A 154 -4.06 16.63 22.56
N HIS A 155 -5.17 17.37 22.70
CA HIS A 155 -6.47 17.01 22.11
C HIS A 155 -6.54 17.27 20.60
N LEU A 156 -5.56 17.98 20.03
CA LEU A 156 -5.47 18.26 18.59
C LEU A 156 -6.74 18.88 17.95
N GLY A 157 -7.53 19.61 18.75
CA GLY A 157 -8.72 20.31 18.28
C GLY A 157 -8.43 21.56 17.46
N GLU A 158 -9.34 22.55 17.48
CA GLU A 158 -9.18 23.80 16.70
C GLU A 158 -7.86 24.51 17.02
N MET A 159 -7.49 24.55 18.30
CA MET A 159 -6.19 24.99 18.79
C MET A 159 -5.31 23.79 19.13
N VAL A 160 -4.09 23.79 18.60
CA VAL A 160 -3.05 22.81 18.99
C VAL A 160 -2.27 23.36 20.16
N LYS A 161 -2.51 22.83 21.36
CA LYS A 161 -1.84 23.24 22.59
C LYS A 161 -1.61 22.04 23.51
N ASP A 162 -0.55 22.11 24.32
CA ASP A 162 -0.32 21.16 25.41
C ASP A 162 -1.19 21.54 26.61
N GLU A 163 -2.12 20.67 27.01
CA GLU A 163 -3.06 20.93 28.11
C GLU A 163 -2.41 20.88 29.49
N VAL A 164 -1.25 20.24 29.61
CA VAL A 164 -0.44 20.33 30.84
C VAL A 164 0.20 21.74 30.96
N GLY A 165 0.33 22.45 29.84
CA GLY A 165 0.88 23.81 29.78
C GLY A 165 2.40 23.86 29.88
N THR A 166 3.10 22.77 29.56
CA THR A 166 4.56 22.69 29.68
C THR A 166 5.29 23.04 28.38
N LEU A 167 4.62 22.90 27.23
CA LEU A 167 5.20 23.06 25.91
C LEU A 167 4.41 24.02 25.03
N GLU A 168 5.13 24.84 24.28
CA GLU A 168 4.56 25.57 23.14
C GLU A 168 4.46 24.65 21.93
N SER A 169 3.37 24.77 21.18
CA SER A 169 3.12 23.98 19.97
C SER A 169 2.97 24.88 18.76
N LYS A 170 3.60 24.49 17.65
CA LYS A 170 3.51 25.18 16.37
C LYS A 170 2.97 24.22 15.32
N ASP A 171 1.74 24.49 14.88
CA ASP A 171 1.11 23.83 13.76
C ASP A 171 1.80 24.21 12.44
N VAL A 172 2.11 23.21 11.63
CA VAL A 172 2.68 23.35 10.28
C VAL A 172 1.62 22.92 9.27
N ASN A 173 0.66 23.81 9.06
CA ASN A 173 -0.38 23.75 8.01
C ASN A 173 -1.28 22.50 8.05
N THR A 174 -1.53 21.92 9.22
CA THR A 174 -2.57 20.87 9.35
C THR A 174 -3.98 21.48 9.23
N THR A 175 -4.99 20.65 8.95
CA THR A 175 -6.40 21.07 8.90
C THR A 175 -7.24 20.41 9.98
N VAL A 176 -8.29 21.08 10.45
CA VAL A 176 -9.23 20.53 11.44
C VAL A 176 -10.10 19.44 10.80
N THR A 177 -10.35 18.36 11.52
CA THR A 177 -11.27 17.27 11.14
C THR A 177 -12.05 16.77 12.38
N GLU A 178 -13.04 15.90 12.20
CA GLU A 178 -13.70 15.23 13.32
C GLU A 178 -12.75 14.23 13.98
N GLY A 179 -12.56 14.36 15.30
CA GLY A 179 -11.71 13.48 16.09
C GLY A 179 -12.40 12.21 16.56
N VAL A 180 -11.66 11.37 17.28
CA VAL A 180 -12.26 10.33 18.13
C VAL A 180 -12.94 10.98 19.35
N ILE A 181 -12.40 12.11 19.79
CA ILE A 181 -12.93 12.98 20.85
C ILE A 181 -12.87 14.40 20.31
N GLY A 182 -13.98 15.14 20.38
CA GLY A 182 -14.04 16.50 19.84
C GLY A 182 -13.54 16.62 18.39
N LYS A 183 -12.54 17.46 18.19
CA LYS A 183 -11.88 17.73 16.89
C LYS A 183 -10.46 17.18 16.90
N ALA A 184 -9.96 16.83 15.71
CA ALA A 184 -8.60 16.34 15.49
C ALA A 184 -7.88 17.14 14.39
N ARG A 185 -6.62 16.75 14.10
CA ARG A 185 -5.84 17.29 12.97
C ARG A 185 -5.69 16.26 11.84
N HIS A 186 -5.99 16.68 10.63
CA HIS A 186 -5.68 15.99 9.38
C HIS A 186 -4.34 16.47 8.80
N LEU A 187 -3.51 15.52 8.38
CA LEU A 187 -2.20 15.72 7.78
C LEU A 187 -2.22 15.14 6.36
N ALA A 188 -2.09 15.98 5.33
CA ALA A 188 -2.03 15.58 3.92
C ALA A 188 -0.59 15.25 3.43
N GLY A 189 0.35 15.05 4.37
CA GLY A 189 1.78 14.90 4.11
C GLY A 189 2.53 16.23 4.04
N LYS A 190 3.82 16.24 4.46
CA LYS A 190 4.63 17.46 4.67
C LYS A 190 4.03 18.48 5.66
N GLN A 191 3.03 18.06 6.44
CA GLN A 191 2.33 18.83 7.47
C GLN A 191 2.47 18.10 8.81
N GLY A 192 2.53 18.84 9.91
CA GLY A 192 2.59 18.24 11.24
C GLY A 192 2.75 19.28 12.33
N ILE A 193 3.15 18.86 13.53
CA ILE A 193 3.19 19.76 14.70
C ILE A 193 4.58 19.66 15.34
N PHE A 194 5.18 20.83 15.55
CA PHE A 194 6.38 20.98 16.36
C PHE A 194 6.01 21.32 17.79
N CYS A 195 6.54 20.58 18.76
CA CYS A 195 6.19 20.72 20.19
C CYS A 195 7.37 21.12 21.07
N GLY A 196 8.49 21.55 20.48
CA GLY A 196 9.67 22.03 21.19
C GLY A 196 10.91 21.15 21.00
N ASP A 197 12.09 21.79 21.09
CA ASP A 197 13.41 21.18 20.88
C ASP A 197 14.35 21.34 22.10
N LYS A 198 13.82 21.90 23.20
CA LYS A 198 14.53 22.15 24.46
C LYS A 198 13.72 21.66 25.66
N ILE A 199 13.17 20.45 25.56
CA ILE A 199 12.26 19.88 26.57
C ILE A 199 13.08 19.28 27.72
N THR A 200 13.07 19.92 28.89
CA THR A 200 13.92 19.52 30.02
C THR A 200 13.26 18.54 31.00
N ASN A 201 11.93 18.46 31.01
CA ASN A 201 11.12 17.65 31.93
C ASN A 201 10.74 16.26 31.39
N TYR A 202 11.19 15.90 30.18
CA TYR A 202 10.92 14.59 29.59
C TYR A 202 11.83 13.49 30.14
N PRO A 203 11.41 12.21 30.08
CA PRO A 203 12.19 11.10 30.59
C PRO A 203 13.56 11.00 29.92
N SER A 204 14.62 10.82 30.72
CA SER A 204 16.00 10.69 30.24
C SER A 204 16.58 9.32 30.60
N GLY A 205 17.68 8.96 29.95
CA GLY A 205 18.27 7.63 30.03
C GLY A 205 17.26 6.56 29.65
N SER A 206 17.07 5.61 30.55
CA SER A 206 16.14 4.49 30.46
C SER A 206 14.94 4.63 31.40
N SER A 207 14.63 5.86 31.80
CA SER A 207 13.54 6.15 32.73
C SER A 207 12.19 5.63 32.22
N PRO A 208 11.30 5.17 33.14
CA PRO A 208 9.96 4.70 32.79
C PRO A 208 9.16 5.76 32.04
N HIS A 209 8.37 5.35 31.04
CA HIS A 209 7.47 6.25 30.33
C HIS A 209 6.38 5.52 29.57
N SER A 210 5.40 6.29 29.11
CA SER A 210 4.42 5.86 28.11
C SER A 210 4.21 6.95 27.05
N THR A 211 3.99 6.55 25.81
CA THR A 211 3.72 7.43 24.66
C THR A 211 2.55 6.86 23.88
N GLU A 212 1.56 7.69 23.57
CA GLU A 212 0.33 7.23 22.92
C GLU A 212 -0.29 8.26 22.00
N ALA A 213 -1.13 7.77 21.09
CA ALA A 213 -1.96 8.57 20.19
C ALA A 213 -3.16 7.75 19.71
N TRP A 214 -4.23 8.45 19.36
CA TRP A 214 -5.21 7.96 18.39
C TRP A 214 -4.81 8.43 17.00
N PHE A 215 -4.90 7.55 16.00
CA PHE A 215 -4.70 7.95 14.62
C PHE A 215 -5.57 7.14 13.66
N ARG A 216 -5.85 7.72 12.50
CA ARG A 216 -6.50 7.10 11.35
C ARG A 216 -5.63 7.32 10.14
N ALA A 217 -4.83 6.31 9.79
CA ALA A 217 -3.85 6.44 8.72
C ALA A 217 -4.46 6.16 7.34
N GLU A 218 -4.11 6.99 6.36
CA GLU A 218 -4.44 6.81 4.94
C GLU A 218 -3.29 6.17 4.17
N LYS A 219 -2.06 6.30 4.68
CA LYS A 219 -0.84 5.74 4.09
C LYS A 219 0.09 5.14 5.14
N VAL A 220 0.79 4.07 4.75
CA VAL A 220 1.87 3.44 5.54
C VAL A 220 3.20 4.18 5.36
N ASN A 221 4.20 3.82 6.16
CA ASN A 221 5.55 4.38 6.23
C ASN A 221 5.60 5.85 6.68
N GLY A 222 4.76 6.18 7.65
CA GLY A 222 4.67 7.51 8.28
C GLY A 222 4.98 7.48 9.77
N THR A 223 5.43 8.60 10.32
CA THR A 223 5.74 8.77 11.75
C THR A 223 4.56 9.40 12.49
N VAL A 224 3.96 8.71 13.44
CA VAL A 224 2.82 9.24 14.23
C VAL A 224 3.30 10.29 15.25
N ILE A 225 4.27 9.90 16.08
CA ILE A 225 4.89 10.75 17.10
C ILE A 225 6.36 10.35 17.27
N ALA A 226 7.23 11.33 17.49
CA ALA A 226 8.65 11.10 17.76
C ALA A 226 9.18 12.08 18.81
N TRP A 227 9.93 11.56 19.80
CA TRP A 227 10.60 12.39 20.80
C TRP A 227 11.96 11.84 21.26
N GLY A 228 12.81 12.71 21.82
CA GLY A 228 14.17 12.38 22.30
C GLY A 228 15.27 13.11 21.52
N ASN A 229 16.33 12.41 21.14
CA ASN A 229 17.51 12.95 20.46
C ASN A 229 18.03 12.04 19.35
N GLU A 230 18.62 12.64 18.32
CA GLU A 230 19.23 11.89 17.22
C GLU A 230 20.64 11.36 17.58
N HIS A 231 20.70 10.33 18.42
CA HIS A 231 21.90 9.51 18.69
C HIS A 231 21.47 8.09 19.10
N GLY A 232 22.37 7.10 19.04
CA GLY A 232 22.06 5.71 19.35
C GLY A 232 21.32 5.54 20.69
N GLN A 233 20.25 4.75 20.71
CA GLN A 233 19.36 4.55 21.88
C GLN A 233 18.70 5.84 22.42
N GLY A 234 18.76 6.96 21.68
CA GLY A 234 18.43 8.29 22.18
C GLY A 234 17.00 8.77 21.94
N LYS A 235 16.12 7.97 21.30
CA LYS A 235 14.81 8.41 20.84
C LYS A 235 13.71 7.35 20.97
N VAL A 236 12.47 7.83 20.94
CA VAL A 236 11.23 7.04 20.86
C VAL A 236 10.47 7.54 19.64
N VAL A 237 10.32 6.67 18.64
CA VAL A 237 9.68 7.00 17.36
C VAL A 237 8.61 5.96 17.08
N MET A 238 7.35 6.37 17.03
CA MET A 238 6.23 5.52 16.66
C MET A 238 5.99 5.62 15.15
N ASN A 239 6.40 4.60 14.42
CA ASN A 239 6.21 4.51 12.98
C ASN A 239 5.08 3.54 12.63
N LEU A 240 4.24 3.91 11.67
CA LEU A 240 3.37 2.98 10.95
C LEU A 240 4.15 2.47 9.75
N HIS A 241 4.56 1.21 9.76
CA HIS A 241 5.28 0.58 8.65
C HIS A 241 4.34 -0.27 7.80
N SER A 242 4.81 -0.59 6.59
CA SER A 242 4.15 -1.58 5.75
C SER A 242 4.68 -3.01 6.05
N PRO A 243 3.87 -4.09 5.85
CA PRO A 243 2.40 -4.04 5.82
C PRO A 243 1.90 -3.39 7.11
N PRO A 244 0.72 -2.73 7.15
CA PRO A 244 0.35 -1.78 8.20
C PRO A 244 0.56 -2.35 9.61
N HIS A 245 1.64 -1.95 10.29
CA HIS A 245 1.96 -2.39 11.65
C HIS A 245 2.73 -1.27 12.36
N ILE A 246 2.62 -1.20 13.69
CA ILE A 246 3.44 -0.24 14.45
C ILE A 246 4.82 -0.82 14.67
N ARG A 247 5.82 0.02 14.43
CA ARG A 247 7.20 -0.16 14.82
C ARG A 247 7.60 0.99 15.74
N MET A 248 8.02 0.66 16.95
CA MET A 248 8.79 1.59 17.77
C MET A 248 10.25 1.51 17.35
N ASP A 249 10.75 2.56 16.69
CA ASP A 249 12.16 2.68 16.32
C ASP A 249 12.89 3.52 17.37
N CYS A 250 13.44 2.81 18.35
CA CYS A 250 14.19 3.37 19.47
C CYS A 250 15.69 3.23 19.26
N TYR A 251 16.11 3.35 18.00
CA TYR A 251 17.49 3.39 17.51
C TYR A 251 18.40 2.30 18.08
N PHE A 252 18.04 1.03 17.79
CA PHE A 252 18.76 -0.19 18.20
C PHE A 252 18.84 -0.41 19.71
N SER A 253 17.94 0.21 20.49
CA SER A 253 17.80 -0.08 21.91
C SER A 253 16.88 -1.28 22.15
N GLY A 254 16.85 -1.75 23.40
CA GLY A 254 15.90 -2.72 23.89
C GLY A 254 14.47 -2.20 23.95
N ALA A 255 14.24 -0.91 23.65
CA ALA A 255 12.90 -0.36 23.48
C ALA A 255 12.29 -0.65 22.10
N ASP A 256 13.08 -1.12 21.13
CA ASP A 256 12.57 -1.54 19.82
C ASP A 256 11.53 -2.66 19.95
N VAL A 257 10.33 -2.42 19.44
CA VAL A 257 9.21 -3.37 19.49
C VAL A 257 8.28 -3.14 18.29
N SER A 258 7.67 -4.21 17.78
CA SER A 258 6.72 -4.16 16.66
C SER A 258 5.42 -4.87 17.03
N THR A 259 4.30 -4.43 16.47
CA THR A 259 3.06 -5.23 16.51
C THR A 259 3.17 -6.42 15.57
N THR A 260 2.56 -7.55 15.95
CA THR A 260 2.56 -8.77 15.12
C THR A 260 1.43 -8.80 14.08
N ASN A 261 0.33 -8.10 14.36
CA ASN A 261 -0.86 -8.08 13.51
C ASN A 261 -0.89 -6.83 12.62
N ARG A 262 -1.57 -6.97 11.48
CA ARG A 262 -1.87 -5.84 10.60
C ARG A 262 -2.91 -4.93 11.26
N LEU A 263 -2.68 -3.63 11.18
CA LEU A 263 -3.63 -2.59 11.58
C LEU A 263 -4.62 -2.31 10.44
N PRO A 264 -5.88 -1.97 10.78
CA PRO A 264 -6.81 -1.44 9.79
C PRO A 264 -6.33 -0.05 9.30
N MET A 265 -6.48 0.19 8.00
CA MET A 265 -6.25 1.50 7.39
C MET A 265 -7.58 2.25 7.29
N ASN A 266 -7.54 3.58 7.35
CA ASN A 266 -8.72 4.45 7.31
C ASN A 266 -9.73 4.22 8.46
N GLU A 267 -9.28 3.62 9.56
CA GLU A 267 -10.03 3.47 10.81
C GLU A 267 -9.25 4.08 11.98
N TRP A 268 -9.96 4.58 13.01
CA TRP A 268 -9.33 5.07 14.23
C TRP A 268 -8.72 3.91 15.03
N VAL A 269 -7.44 4.02 15.33
CA VAL A 269 -6.69 3.06 16.15
C VAL A 269 -6.03 3.82 17.31
N HIS A 270 -6.16 3.27 18.52
CA HIS A 270 -5.41 3.74 19.69
C HIS A 270 -4.15 2.91 19.84
N VAL A 271 -3.00 3.57 19.98
CA VAL A 271 -1.73 2.89 20.24
C VAL A 271 -1.05 3.50 21.45
N MET A 272 -0.67 2.64 22.39
CA MET A 272 0.13 3.01 23.55
C MET A 272 1.42 2.19 23.58
N HIS A 273 2.54 2.88 23.57
CA HIS A 273 3.85 2.34 23.89
C HIS A 273 4.16 2.56 25.37
N THR A 274 4.62 1.52 26.05
CA THR A 274 5.09 1.62 27.44
C THR A 274 6.50 1.06 27.54
N TYR A 275 7.36 1.72 28.30
CA TYR A 275 8.73 1.29 28.49
C TYR A 275 9.18 1.38 29.95
N LYS A 276 9.94 0.37 30.40
CA LYS A 276 10.70 0.39 31.66
C LYS A 276 11.88 -0.57 31.59
N ASN A 277 13.10 -0.05 31.71
CA ASN A 277 14.32 -0.86 31.83
C ASN A 277 14.41 -2.01 30.81
N GLY A 278 14.19 -1.76 29.52
CA GLY A 278 14.25 -2.80 28.48
C GLY A 278 13.00 -3.68 28.35
N ASP A 279 11.98 -3.52 29.19
CA ASP A 279 10.62 -4.03 28.93
C ASP A 279 9.86 -2.99 28.11
N SER A 280 9.62 -3.30 26.85
CA SER A 280 8.95 -2.46 25.87
C SER A 280 7.71 -3.18 25.36
N ARG A 281 6.56 -2.52 25.47
CA ARG A 281 5.27 -3.09 25.10
C ARG A 281 4.46 -2.14 24.26
N LEU A 282 3.73 -2.70 23.30
CA LEU A 282 2.75 -2.00 22.49
C LEU A 282 1.37 -2.55 22.80
N TYR A 283 0.44 -1.64 23.09
CA TYR A 283 -0.98 -1.93 23.17
C TYR A 283 -1.67 -1.28 21.98
N VAL A 284 -2.53 -2.02 21.30
CA VAL A 284 -3.39 -1.54 20.23
C VAL A 284 -4.83 -1.73 20.68
N ASN A 285 -5.61 -0.66 20.65
CA ASN A 285 -7.00 -0.67 21.11
C ASN A 285 -7.15 -1.30 22.51
N GLY A 286 -6.25 -0.95 23.42
CA GLY A 286 -6.22 -1.45 24.79
C GLY A 286 -5.72 -2.89 24.98
N LEU A 287 -5.38 -3.61 23.91
CA LEU A 287 -4.90 -5.00 23.94
C LEU A 287 -3.40 -5.09 23.65
N LEU A 288 -2.69 -5.97 24.36
CA LEU A 288 -1.26 -6.20 24.12
C LEU A 288 -1.04 -6.76 22.71
N ALA A 289 -0.22 -6.07 21.91
CA ALA A 289 0.00 -6.36 20.50
C ALA A 289 1.48 -6.56 20.12
N GLY A 290 2.41 -6.21 21.01
CA GLY A 290 3.85 -6.40 20.81
C GLY A 290 4.61 -6.34 22.13
N VAL A 291 5.66 -7.16 22.25
CA VAL A 291 6.53 -7.24 23.44
C VAL A 291 7.99 -7.39 23.02
N SER A 292 8.88 -6.67 23.70
CA SER A 292 10.33 -6.83 23.62
C SER A 292 10.91 -6.66 25.03
N THR A 293 11.69 -7.65 25.49
CA THR A 293 12.28 -7.67 26.84
C THR A 293 13.80 -7.71 26.78
N ARG A 294 14.40 -6.80 26.00
CA ARG A 294 15.86 -6.78 25.75
C ARG A 294 16.57 -5.86 26.75
N GLN A 295 17.24 -6.48 27.72
CA GLN A 295 17.98 -5.75 28.77
C GLN A 295 19.36 -5.22 28.32
N GLY A 296 20.00 -5.83 27.32
CA GLY A 296 21.41 -5.56 26.97
C GLY A 296 21.71 -4.25 26.24
N ALA A 297 20.70 -3.41 26.00
CA ALA A 297 20.82 -2.19 25.21
C ALA A 297 19.76 -1.13 25.62
N PRO A 298 19.72 -0.67 26.88
CA PRO A 298 18.64 0.21 27.34
C PRO A 298 18.62 1.55 26.59
N LEU A 299 17.49 2.26 26.63
CA LEU A 299 17.41 3.64 26.17
C LEU A 299 18.43 4.54 26.90
N ALA A 300 18.95 5.52 26.16
CA ALA A 300 19.96 6.48 26.60
C ALA A 300 19.57 7.91 26.14
N ILE A 301 18.31 8.28 26.36
CA ILE A 301 17.76 9.60 25.99
C ILE A 301 18.49 10.70 26.79
N LYS A 302 18.82 11.81 26.14
CA LYS A 302 19.49 12.96 26.78
C LYS A 302 18.49 14.07 27.05
N THR A 303 18.83 14.91 28.02
CA THR A 303 18.12 16.16 28.29
C THR A 303 18.96 17.33 27.77
N PRO A 304 18.36 18.34 27.10
CA PRO A 304 16.96 18.42 26.73
C PRO A 304 16.57 17.46 25.59
N ALA A 305 15.33 16.98 25.62
CA ALA A 305 14.69 16.22 24.56
C ALA A 305 13.98 17.17 23.56
N ARG A 306 13.43 16.58 22.51
CA ARG A 306 12.69 17.25 21.42
C ARG A 306 11.43 16.45 21.08
N LEU A 307 10.39 17.06 20.52
CA LEU A 307 9.17 16.34 20.09
C LEU A 307 8.54 16.92 18.82
N TRP A 308 8.09 16.01 17.94
CA TRP A 308 7.23 16.29 16.79
C TRP A 308 6.08 15.27 16.71
N ILE A 309 4.94 15.72 16.19
CA ILE A 309 3.78 14.88 15.84
C ILE A 309 3.64 14.90 14.30
N GLY A 310 3.40 13.73 13.70
CA GLY A 310 3.29 13.55 12.24
C GLY A 310 4.64 13.47 11.49
N GLY A 311 5.77 13.44 12.21
CA GLY A 311 7.11 13.48 11.61
C GLY A 311 8.25 13.50 12.62
N TRP A 312 9.47 13.72 12.12
CA TRP A 312 10.69 13.87 12.93
C TRP A 312 11.62 14.93 12.31
N TYR A 313 12.16 15.85 13.13
CA TYR A 313 13.01 16.97 12.67
C TYR A 313 12.43 17.73 11.46
N HIS A 314 11.17 18.13 11.54
CA HIS A 314 10.43 18.83 10.47
C HIS A 314 10.25 18.06 9.16
N ASN A 315 10.66 16.79 9.10
CA ASN A 315 10.30 15.88 8.02
C ASN A 315 8.97 15.19 8.37
N TYR A 316 7.87 15.78 7.92
CA TYR A 316 6.52 15.28 8.17
C TYR A 316 6.07 14.33 7.06
N ASN A 317 5.94 13.05 7.40
CA ASN A 317 5.66 11.98 6.44
C ASN A 317 4.39 11.18 6.77
N PHE A 318 3.71 11.48 7.88
CA PHE A 318 2.40 10.89 8.16
C PHE A 318 1.32 11.48 7.24
N ILE A 319 0.40 10.63 6.80
CA ILE A 319 -0.78 11.02 6.02
C ILE A 319 -2.03 10.37 6.64
N GLY A 320 -2.97 11.20 7.06
CA GLY A 320 -4.19 10.81 7.77
C GLY A 320 -4.48 11.71 8.96
N ASP A 321 -5.29 11.22 9.90
CA ASP A 321 -5.75 11.99 11.06
C ASP A 321 -5.05 11.55 12.35
N ILE A 322 -4.74 12.49 13.25
CA ILE A 322 -4.16 12.22 14.57
C ILE A 322 -4.97 12.98 15.63
N ASP A 323 -5.21 12.30 16.75
CA ASP A 323 -5.95 12.80 17.90
C ASP A 323 -5.33 12.31 19.22
N GLU A 324 -5.62 12.99 20.34
CA GLU A 324 -5.33 12.52 21.70
C GLU A 324 -3.88 12.03 21.94
N VAL A 325 -2.89 12.84 21.58
CA VAL A 325 -1.47 12.50 21.76
C VAL A 325 -1.01 12.78 23.18
N ARG A 326 -0.35 11.82 23.83
CA ARG A 326 0.09 11.95 25.22
C ARG A 326 1.49 11.38 25.47
N VAL A 327 2.23 12.05 26.37
CA VAL A 327 3.51 11.58 26.90
C VAL A 327 3.44 11.56 28.43
N SER A 328 3.77 10.42 29.04
CA SER A 328 3.74 10.21 30.49
C SER A 328 5.10 9.75 31.03
N LYS A 329 5.46 10.18 32.25
CA LYS A 329 6.69 9.79 32.96
C LYS A 329 6.61 8.44 33.70
N VAL A 330 5.53 7.70 33.48
CA VAL A 330 5.24 6.43 34.14
C VAL A 330 4.93 5.37 33.09
N THR A 331 5.25 4.11 33.42
CA THR A 331 4.80 2.95 32.63
C THR A 331 3.35 2.67 32.99
N ARG A 332 2.41 2.95 32.08
CA ARG A 332 0.99 2.65 32.28
C ARG A 332 0.78 1.13 32.33
N SER A 333 -0.16 0.69 33.14
CA SER A 333 -0.54 -0.73 33.27
C SER A 333 -1.33 -1.19 32.05
N ALA A 334 -1.46 -2.51 31.88
CA ALA A 334 -2.36 -3.07 30.87
C ALA A 334 -3.83 -2.69 31.15
N ASP A 335 -4.22 -2.63 32.42
CA ASP A 335 -5.56 -2.21 32.84
C ASP A 335 -5.81 -0.72 32.50
N TRP A 336 -4.82 0.15 32.64
CA TRP A 336 -4.89 1.55 32.21
C TRP A 336 -5.05 1.66 30.69
N ALA A 337 -4.24 0.94 29.92
CA ALA A 337 -4.34 0.94 28.45
C ALA A 337 -5.73 0.50 27.99
N ARG A 338 -6.27 -0.57 28.59
CA ARG A 338 -7.63 -1.04 28.34
C ARG A 338 -8.69 -0.01 28.75
N LEU A 339 -8.60 0.52 29.97
CA LEU A 339 -9.56 1.48 30.50
C LEU A 339 -9.61 2.75 29.65
N GLN A 340 -8.46 3.22 29.17
CA GLN A 340 -8.36 4.38 28.28
C GLN A 340 -9.03 4.13 26.95
N TYR A 341 -8.73 3.02 26.27
CA TYR A 341 -9.43 2.66 25.03
C TYR A 341 -10.95 2.52 25.25
N GLU A 342 -11.36 1.79 26.28
CA GLU A 342 -12.77 1.57 26.60
C GLU A 342 -13.51 2.84 26.99
N ASN A 343 -12.82 3.85 27.53
CA ASN A 343 -13.40 5.16 27.84
C ASN A 343 -13.52 6.06 26.61
N GLN A 344 -12.49 6.05 25.76
CA GLN A 344 -12.32 7.01 24.68
C GLN A 344 -12.98 6.58 23.38
N LYS A 345 -13.09 5.28 23.11
CA LYS A 345 -13.68 4.78 21.87
C LYS A 345 -15.13 5.28 21.68
N PRO A 346 -15.58 5.47 20.43
CA PRO A 346 -16.99 5.72 20.14
C PRO A 346 -17.87 4.62 20.75
N GLN A 347 -19.08 4.98 21.19
CA GLN A 347 -20.07 4.03 21.72
C GLN A 347 -19.58 3.25 22.96
N GLN A 348 -18.65 3.84 23.73
CA GLN A 348 -18.15 3.31 24.99
C GLN A 348 -19.26 2.88 25.97
N THR A 349 -18.98 1.86 26.79
CA THR A 349 -19.91 1.38 27.83
C THR A 349 -19.44 1.62 29.27
N LEU A 350 -18.25 2.20 29.45
CA LEU A 350 -17.65 2.50 30.76
C LEU A 350 -18.41 3.57 31.55
N VAL A 351 -18.67 4.74 30.96
CA VAL A 351 -19.30 5.87 31.65
C VAL A 351 -20.77 5.90 31.31
N GLY A 352 -21.60 5.91 32.35
CA GLY A 352 -23.06 5.99 32.28
C GLY A 352 -23.60 7.38 31.94
N LEU A 353 -24.88 7.42 31.61
CA LEU A 353 -25.64 8.68 31.47
C LEU A 353 -25.90 9.34 32.83
N VAL A 354 -26.37 10.59 32.81
CA VAL A 354 -27.00 11.20 33.99
C VAL A 354 -28.31 10.46 34.26
N VAL A 355 -28.38 9.74 35.38
CA VAL A 355 -29.50 8.85 35.70
C VAL A 355 -30.81 9.64 35.72
N GLN A 356 -31.72 9.29 34.82
CA GLN A 356 -33.04 9.90 34.73
C GLN A 356 -33.97 9.34 35.81
N PRO A 357 -34.88 10.16 36.37
CA PRO A 357 -35.86 9.68 37.34
C PRO A 357 -36.84 8.67 36.71
N GLY A 358 -37.50 7.89 37.56
CA GLY A 358 -38.47 6.87 37.16
C GLY A 358 -37.90 5.45 37.11
N ASN A 359 -38.73 4.48 36.74
CA ASN A 359 -38.38 3.06 36.69
C ASN A 359 -38.86 2.35 35.41
N THR A 360 -39.44 3.09 34.47
CA THR A 360 -39.99 2.55 33.23
C THR A 360 -38.87 2.01 32.34
N PHE A 361 -39.07 0.78 31.86
CA PHE A 361 -38.21 0.14 30.87
C PHE A 361 -39.08 -0.38 29.73
N ALA A 362 -39.02 0.29 28.58
CA ALA A 362 -39.84 -0.03 27.42
C ALA A 362 -39.12 0.34 26.11
N VAL A 363 -39.49 -0.31 25.02
CA VAL A 363 -39.12 0.06 23.66
C VAL A 363 -40.40 0.40 22.89
N SER A 364 -40.34 1.30 21.91
CA SER A 364 -41.52 1.72 21.15
C SER A 364 -42.11 0.60 20.29
N GLN A 365 -41.28 -0.37 19.87
CA GLN A 365 -41.65 -1.49 19.01
C GLN A 365 -40.81 -2.71 19.38
N GLU A 366 -41.41 -3.90 19.47
CA GLU A 366 -40.69 -5.17 19.71
C GLU A 366 -40.46 -5.99 18.43
N LYS A 367 -41.18 -5.65 17.36
CA LYS A 367 -41.03 -6.25 16.04
C LYS A 367 -41.19 -5.17 14.98
N ILE A 368 -40.29 -5.16 14.02
CA ILE A 368 -40.26 -4.16 12.95
C ILE A 368 -40.05 -4.88 11.62
N SER A 369 -40.80 -4.47 10.60
CA SER A 369 -40.55 -4.87 9.22
C SER A 369 -40.16 -3.61 8.46
N VAL A 370 -38.92 -3.56 7.97
CA VAL A 370 -38.39 -2.40 7.24
C VAL A 370 -37.99 -2.86 5.83
N PRO A 371 -38.47 -2.20 4.77
CA PRO A 371 -37.96 -2.44 3.43
C PRO A 371 -36.46 -2.12 3.37
N GLU A 372 -35.69 -2.87 2.61
CA GLU A 372 -34.29 -2.54 2.39
C GLU A 372 -34.11 -1.11 1.82
N GLY A 373 -32.95 -0.50 2.08
CA GLY A 373 -32.66 0.89 1.71
C GLY A 373 -33.45 1.95 2.49
N GLN A 374 -34.47 1.55 3.26
CA GLN A 374 -35.17 2.43 4.19
C GLN A 374 -34.54 2.38 5.58
N ASN A 375 -35.07 3.23 6.45
CA ASN A 375 -34.65 3.33 7.84
C ASN A 375 -35.87 3.42 8.76
N VAL A 376 -35.66 3.05 10.00
CA VAL A 376 -36.68 3.11 11.05
C VAL A 376 -36.04 3.54 12.35
N THR A 377 -36.67 4.47 13.05
CA THR A 377 -36.21 4.91 14.37
C THR A 377 -36.97 4.17 15.45
N VAL A 378 -36.23 3.47 16.30
CA VAL A 378 -36.76 2.87 17.54
C VAL A 378 -36.41 3.77 18.70
N THR A 379 -37.36 3.98 19.60
CA THR A 379 -37.13 4.74 20.83
C THR A 379 -37.29 3.84 22.03
N ALA A 380 -36.67 4.21 23.14
CA ALA A 380 -36.72 3.47 24.39
C ALA A 380 -36.88 4.40 25.58
N GLN A 381 -37.40 3.84 26.67
CA GLN A 381 -37.48 4.45 27.99
C GLN A 381 -36.69 3.58 28.95
N ALA A 382 -35.87 4.21 29.79
CA ALA A 382 -35.01 3.53 30.76
C ALA A 382 -34.79 4.40 32.00
N GLY A 383 -35.86 4.92 32.59
CA GLY A 383 -35.77 5.69 33.83
C GLY A 383 -35.12 4.85 34.93
N GLY A 384 -34.16 5.42 35.66
CA GLY A 384 -33.37 4.74 36.70
C GLY A 384 -32.15 3.95 36.19
N ALA A 385 -31.93 3.86 34.88
CA ALA A 385 -30.77 3.17 34.33
C ALA A 385 -29.48 3.97 34.53
N GLN A 386 -28.42 3.26 34.96
CA GLN A 386 -27.06 3.77 35.10
C GLN A 386 -26.34 3.82 33.74
N LYS A 387 -26.67 2.92 32.82
CA LYS A 387 -26.12 2.88 31.46
C LYS A 387 -27.17 2.33 30.50
N THR A 388 -27.20 2.86 29.28
CA THR A 388 -28.00 2.30 28.19
C THR A 388 -27.16 2.14 26.94
N TYR A 389 -27.44 1.11 26.16
CA TYR A 389 -26.83 0.93 24.85
C TYR A 389 -27.66 0.00 23.97
N TRP A 390 -27.52 0.21 22.67
CA TRP A 390 -28.13 -0.54 21.60
C TRP A 390 -27.11 -1.50 21.03
N VAL A 391 -27.50 -2.76 20.90
CA VAL A 391 -26.69 -3.82 20.36
C VAL A 391 -27.36 -4.35 19.10
N LEU A 392 -26.69 -4.26 17.95
CA LEU A 392 -27.17 -4.87 16.72
C LEU A 392 -26.54 -6.24 16.55
N LYS A 393 -27.39 -7.25 16.37
CA LYS A 393 -27.01 -8.62 16.02
C LYS A 393 -27.42 -8.87 14.57
N ARG A 394 -26.45 -8.98 13.66
CA ARG A 394 -26.66 -9.20 12.22
C ARG A 394 -25.51 -10.03 11.64
N GLY A 395 -25.83 -11.05 10.83
CA GLY A 395 -24.81 -11.87 10.16
C GLY A 395 -23.84 -12.63 11.10
N GLY A 396 -24.31 -13.01 12.29
CA GLY A 396 -23.48 -13.68 13.30
C GLY A 396 -22.54 -12.76 14.09
N GLN A 397 -22.58 -11.44 13.83
CA GLN A 397 -21.82 -10.44 14.58
C GLN A 397 -22.73 -9.70 15.56
N GLU A 398 -22.20 -9.37 16.74
CA GLU A 398 -22.83 -8.54 17.76
C GLU A 398 -22.00 -7.26 17.93
N GLN A 399 -22.62 -6.09 17.74
CA GLN A 399 -21.95 -4.80 17.83
C GLN A 399 -22.78 -3.83 18.65
N VAL A 400 -22.16 -3.12 19.60
CA VAL A 400 -22.77 -1.92 20.19
C VAL A 400 -22.83 -0.86 19.11
N VAL A 401 -24.02 -0.36 18.78
CA VAL A 401 -24.23 0.59 17.66
C VAL A 401 -24.58 2.00 18.14
N ALA A 402 -25.02 2.14 19.38
CA ALA A 402 -25.22 3.41 20.06
C ALA A 402 -25.16 3.21 21.58
N ALA A 403 -24.47 4.07 22.29
CA ALA A 403 -24.45 4.10 23.76
C ALA A 403 -25.01 5.45 24.24
N ASP A 404 -25.70 5.44 25.38
CA ASP A 404 -26.29 6.62 26.00
C ASP A 404 -27.28 7.38 25.09
N ARG A 405 -27.98 6.63 24.24
CA ARG A 405 -29.04 7.12 23.36
C ARG A 405 -30.35 6.44 23.69
N LEU A 406 -31.44 7.21 23.75
CA LEU A 406 -32.80 6.68 23.93
C LEU A 406 -33.52 6.49 22.58
N SER A 407 -32.85 6.80 21.49
CA SER A 407 -33.32 6.50 20.14
C SER A 407 -32.19 5.92 19.31
N PHE A 408 -32.53 4.98 18.43
CA PHE A 408 -31.62 4.43 17.45
C PHE A 408 -32.31 4.40 16.09
N ARG A 409 -31.69 5.02 15.09
CA ARG A 409 -32.09 4.92 13.70
C ARG A 409 -31.41 3.69 13.11
N PHE A 410 -32.20 2.65 12.86
CA PHE A 410 -31.74 1.47 12.15
C PHE A 410 -31.85 1.71 10.64
N ASP A 411 -30.72 1.75 9.95
CA ASP A 411 -30.65 1.75 8.50
C ASP A 411 -30.58 0.29 8.00
N ALA A 412 -31.58 -0.13 7.23
CA ALA A 412 -31.69 -1.51 6.78
C ALA A 412 -30.53 -1.93 5.87
N GLY A 413 -29.97 -0.97 5.13
CA GLY A 413 -29.05 -1.25 4.02
C GLY A 413 -29.71 -2.13 2.96
N ARG A 414 -28.92 -2.68 2.06
CA ARG A 414 -29.37 -3.68 1.07
C ARG A 414 -29.22 -5.10 1.63
N VAL A 415 -30.07 -6.00 1.18
CA VAL A 415 -30.03 -7.43 1.52
C VAL A 415 -30.33 -8.27 0.28
N SER A 416 -29.89 -9.53 0.29
CA SER A 416 -30.21 -10.53 -0.73
C SER A 416 -31.19 -11.52 -0.13
N GLY A 417 -32.44 -11.49 -0.56
CA GLY A 417 -33.54 -12.12 0.16
C GLY A 417 -33.92 -11.40 1.45
N ASP A 418 -35.07 -11.76 2.00
CA ASP A 418 -35.47 -11.28 3.33
C ASP A 418 -34.44 -11.70 4.37
N ALA A 419 -33.98 -10.74 5.16
CA ALA A 419 -33.01 -10.97 6.22
C ALA A 419 -33.60 -10.61 7.58
N THR A 420 -33.03 -11.18 8.62
CA THR A 420 -33.37 -10.82 10.00
C THR A 420 -32.17 -10.21 10.70
N ALA A 421 -32.42 -9.15 11.44
CA ALA A 421 -31.49 -8.63 12.44
C ALA A 421 -32.21 -8.55 13.78
N THR A 422 -31.46 -8.56 14.88
CA THR A 422 -32.01 -8.27 16.20
C THR A 422 -31.35 -7.03 16.73
N LEU A 423 -32.14 -5.99 16.98
CA LEU A 423 -31.68 -4.82 17.72
C LEU A 423 -32.06 -5.03 19.19
N GLN A 424 -31.08 -5.10 20.07
CA GLN A 424 -31.30 -5.31 21.49
C GLN A 424 -31.00 -4.00 22.23
N PHE A 425 -32.00 -3.47 22.93
CA PHE A 425 -31.80 -2.37 23.86
C PHE A 425 -31.44 -2.94 25.24
N LYS A 426 -30.27 -2.60 25.77
CA LYS A 426 -29.83 -2.98 27.12
C LYS A 426 -29.79 -1.76 28.03
N ALA A 427 -30.29 -1.91 29.24
CA ALA A 427 -30.21 -0.93 30.31
C ALA A 427 -29.68 -1.57 31.59
N VAL A 428 -28.62 -0.99 32.14
CA VAL A 428 -27.95 -1.43 33.35
C VAL A 428 -28.53 -0.65 34.52
N TYR A 429 -29.15 -1.34 35.48
CA TYR A 429 -29.70 -0.80 36.73
C TYR A 429 -28.87 -1.27 37.91
N PRO A 430 -28.93 -0.61 39.09
CA PRO A 430 -28.09 -0.95 40.25
C PRO A 430 -27.98 -2.46 40.53
N ASP A 431 -29.11 -3.17 40.52
CA ASP A 431 -29.16 -4.59 40.94
C ASP A 431 -29.46 -5.55 39.78
N THR A 432 -29.72 -5.05 38.57
CA THR A 432 -30.15 -5.90 37.45
C THR A 432 -29.78 -5.28 36.11
N ILE A 433 -29.68 -6.11 35.07
CA ILE A 433 -29.63 -5.64 33.68
C ILE A 433 -30.97 -6.01 33.07
N LYS A 434 -31.61 -5.06 32.39
CA LYS A 434 -32.81 -5.32 31.61
C LYS A 434 -32.46 -5.21 30.13
N SER A 435 -33.01 -6.12 29.33
CA SER A 435 -32.85 -6.09 27.88
C SER A 435 -34.17 -6.35 27.18
N LYS A 436 -34.38 -5.72 26.03
CA LYS A 436 -35.50 -5.99 25.12
C LYS A 436 -34.95 -6.21 23.73
N ASP A 437 -35.31 -7.35 23.15
CA ASP A 437 -34.99 -7.68 21.77
C ASP A 437 -36.07 -7.16 20.85
N ILE A 438 -35.64 -6.52 19.78
CA ILE A 438 -36.47 -5.98 18.72
C ILE A 438 -36.12 -6.78 17.48
N VAL A 439 -37.05 -7.64 17.08
CA VAL A 439 -36.86 -8.46 15.88
C VAL A 439 -37.09 -7.58 14.67
N ILE A 440 -36.05 -7.40 13.87
CA ILE A 440 -36.10 -6.62 12.63
C ILE A 440 -36.14 -7.60 11.46
N THR A 441 -37.22 -7.57 10.71
CA THR A 441 -37.29 -8.20 9.38
C THR A 441 -36.94 -7.14 8.35
N ILE A 442 -35.85 -7.34 7.65
CA ILE A 442 -35.46 -6.53 6.49
C ILE A 442 -36.05 -7.21 5.27
N ARG A 443 -37.00 -6.55 4.62
CA ARG A 443 -37.64 -7.10 3.41
C ARG A 443 -36.84 -6.69 2.19
N GLU A 444 -36.44 -7.67 1.38
CA GLU A 444 -35.90 -7.36 0.06
C GLU A 444 -37.01 -6.69 -0.77
N ALA A 445 -36.72 -5.52 -1.30
CA ALA A 445 -37.65 -4.73 -2.11
C ALA A 445 -37.09 -4.44 -3.52
N ILE A 446 -35.79 -4.63 -3.68
CA ILE A 446 -34.97 -4.38 -4.85
C ILE A 446 -34.21 -5.69 -5.14
N PRO A 447 -34.57 -6.42 -6.19
CA PRO A 447 -33.88 -7.67 -6.51
C PRO A 447 -32.40 -7.43 -6.84
N ASP A 448 -31.55 -8.39 -6.50
CA ASP A 448 -30.15 -8.39 -6.96
C ASP A 448 -30.04 -8.49 -8.49
N PRO A 449 -28.91 -8.06 -9.10
CA PRO A 449 -28.73 -8.12 -10.55
C PRO A 449 -28.80 -9.55 -11.09
N VAL A 450 -29.74 -9.82 -12.00
CA VAL A 450 -29.81 -11.08 -12.74
C VAL A 450 -29.34 -10.83 -14.16
N PHE A 451 -28.16 -11.34 -14.50
CA PHE A 451 -27.54 -11.06 -15.78
C PHE A 451 -26.80 -12.26 -16.36
N THR A 452 -26.54 -12.17 -17.66
CA THR A 452 -25.63 -13.05 -18.41
C THR A 452 -24.57 -12.20 -19.08
N LEU A 453 -23.38 -12.75 -19.34
CA LEU A 453 -22.36 -12.07 -20.13
C LEU A 453 -22.53 -12.38 -21.61
N ILE A 454 -22.60 -11.34 -22.44
CA ILE A 454 -22.48 -11.45 -23.89
C ILE A 454 -21.00 -11.29 -24.25
N ALA A 455 -20.43 -12.34 -24.81
CA ALA A 455 -19.07 -12.36 -25.35
C ALA A 455 -19.05 -13.29 -26.58
N PRO A 456 -18.13 -13.07 -27.53
CA PRO A 456 -17.93 -14.05 -28.61
C PRO A 456 -17.39 -15.37 -28.04
N GLN A 457 -17.73 -16.50 -28.68
CA GLN A 457 -17.17 -17.80 -28.30
C GLN A 457 -15.70 -17.94 -28.70
N ASP A 458 -15.32 -17.32 -29.81
CA ASP A 458 -13.96 -17.36 -30.36
C ASP A 458 -13.43 -15.94 -30.59
N TRP A 459 -12.13 -15.76 -30.37
CA TRP A 459 -11.45 -14.49 -30.60
C TRP A 459 -10.05 -14.71 -31.19
N ASP A 460 -9.68 -13.92 -32.20
CA ASP A 460 -8.33 -13.93 -32.79
C ASP A 460 -7.28 -13.21 -31.95
N GLY A 461 -7.67 -12.65 -30.80
CA GLY A 461 -6.77 -11.95 -29.89
C GLY A 461 -6.27 -10.59 -30.41
N ARG A 462 -6.78 -10.08 -31.54
CA ARG A 462 -6.32 -8.83 -32.20
C ARG A 462 -7.44 -7.86 -32.53
N ARG A 463 -8.61 -8.36 -32.95
CA ARG A 463 -9.79 -7.52 -33.15
C ARG A 463 -10.30 -7.04 -31.80
N THR A 464 -10.58 -5.75 -31.66
CA THR A 464 -11.25 -5.26 -30.46
C THR A 464 -12.62 -5.92 -30.32
N ILE A 465 -12.91 -6.51 -29.16
CA ILE A 465 -14.20 -7.09 -28.82
C ILE A 465 -14.73 -6.49 -27.52
N GLU A 466 -16.04 -6.57 -27.33
CA GLU A 466 -16.70 -6.11 -26.12
C GLU A 466 -17.33 -7.28 -25.38
N VAL A 467 -17.21 -7.27 -24.06
CA VAL A 467 -17.94 -8.15 -23.16
C VAL A 467 -18.94 -7.29 -22.40
N VAL A 468 -20.23 -7.59 -22.59
CA VAL A 468 -21.33 -6.75 -22.11
C VAL A 468 -22.25 -7.58 -21.21
N PRO A 469 -22.53 -7.14 -19.96
CA PRO A 469 -23.56 -7.76 -19.15
C PRO A 469 -24.95 -7.43 -19.69
N ARG A 470 -25.75 -8.46 -19.97
CA ARG A 470 -27.18 -8.35 -20.26
C ARG A 470 -27.96 -8.56 -18.97
N ILE A 471 -28.39 -7.47 -18.37
CA ILE A 471 -29.09 -7.47 -17.08
C ILE A 471 -30.60 -7.57 -17.33
N SER A 472 -31.15 -8.76 -17.11
CA SER A 472 -32.54 -9.10 -17.44
C SER A 472 -33.56 -8.33 -16.59
N ASN A 473 -33.23 -8.04 -15.33
CA ASN A 473 -34.11 -7.37 -14.37
C ASN A 473 -33.79 -5.88 -14.15
N LEU A 474 -33.00 -5.23 -15.03
CA LEU A 474 -32.56 -3.83 -14.86
C LEU A 474 -33.73 -2.85 -14.67
N LYS A 475 -34.77 -2.94 -15.51
CA LYS A 475 -35.96 -2.06 -15.41
C LYS A 475 -36.68 -2.24 -14.07
N ALA A 476 -36.77 -3.47 -13.57
CA ALA A 476 -37.40 -3.77 -12.28
C ALA A 476 -36.60 -3.17 -11.11
N MET A 477 -35.26 -3.26 -11.17
CA MET A 477 -34.38 -2.62 -10.19
C MET A 477 -34.48 -1.08 -10.24
N GLN A 478 -34.45 -0.48 -11.43
CA GLN A 478 -34.55 0.98 -11.61
C GLN A 478 -35.89 1.53 -11.11
N ALA A 479 -37.00 0.83 -11.37
CA ALA A 479 -38.32 1.20 -10.85
C ALA A 479 -38.39 1.20 -9.31
N LYS A 480 -37.46 0.50 -8.65
CA LYS A 480 -37.33 0.43 -7.19
C LYS A 480 -36.19 1.29 -6.64
N GLY A 481 -35.58 2.14 -7.46
CA GLY A 481 -34.55 3.11 -7.05
C GLY A 481 -33.10 2.61 -7.12
N ALA A 482 -32.83 1.39 -7.60
CA ALA A 482 -31.48 0.91 -7.86
C ALA A 482 -31.06 1.24 -9.30
N GLY A 483 -30.52 2.44 -9.50
CA GLY A 483 -30.09 2.95 -10.80
C GLY A 483 -28.61 2.69 -11.12
N GLU A 484 -27.73 2.86 -10.13
CA GLU A 484 -26.28 2.75 -10.34
C GLU A 484 -25.78 1.33 -10.01
N LEU A 485 -25.06 0.75 -10.96
CA LEU A 485 -24.47 -0.57 -10.83
C LEU A 485 -22.95 -0.43 -10.79
N LYS A 486 -22.33 -0.97 -9.75
CA LYS A 486 -20.88 -1.14 -9.71
C LYS A 486 -20.54 -2.45 -10.39
N THR A 487 -19.64 -2.40 -11.37
CA THR A 487 -19.13 -3.59 -12.06
C THR A 487 -17.63 -3.71 -11.87
N GLU A 488 -17.18 -4.84 -11.35
CA GLU A 488 -15.77 -5.22 -11.26
C GLU A 488 -15.47 -6.32 -12.29
N TRP A 489 -14.32 -6.21 -12.97
CA TRP A 489 -13.98 -7.09 -14.08
C TRP A 489 -12.66 -7.84 -13.85
N SER A 490 -12.65 -9.15 -14.10
CA SER A 490 -11.43 -9.95 -14.18
C SER A 490 -11.36 -10.70 -15.51
N ALA A 491 -10.13 -10.94 -16.00
CA ALA A 491 -9.87 -11.66 -17.24
C ALA A 491 -8.56 -12.46 -17.06
N GLY A 492 -8.60 -13.77 -17.27
CA GLY A 492 -7.46 -14.67 -17.11
C GLY A 492 -7.70 -16.04 -17.75
N PRO A 493 -6.71 -16.94 -17.78
CA PRO A 493 -5.51 -16.91 -16.94
C PRO A 493 -4.35 -16.11 -17.52
N PHE A 494 -4.38 -15.72 -18.80
CA PHE A 494 -3.28 -15.01 -19.45
C PHE A 494 -3.52 -13.49 -19.60
N ALA A 495 -2.47 -12.75 -19.95
CA ALA A 495 -2.51 -11.30 -20.03
C ALA A 495 -3.37 -10.82 -21.22
N VAL A 496 -4.16 -9.77 -20.98
CA VAL A 496 -5.04 -9.15 -21.98
C VAL A 496 -4.97 -7.64 -21.83
N ILE A 497 -4.75 -6.93 -22.93
CA ILE A 497 -4.93 -5.48 -22.99
C ILE A 497 -6.43 -5.21 -22.97
N LYS A 498 -6.89 -4.56 -21.92
CA LYS A 498 -8.31 -4.31 -21.67
C LYS A 498 -8.55 -2.88 -21.19
N GLU A 499 -9.77 -2.42 -21.38
CA GLU A 499 -10.26 -1.12 -20.91
C GLU A 499 -11.65 -1.33 -20.29
N VAL A 500 -11.84 -0.81 -19.08
CA VAL A 500 -13.16 -0.80 -18.44
C VAL A 500 -13.87 0.47 -18.88
N ALA A 501 -14.99 0.32 -19.57
CA ALA A 501 -15.86 1.41 -19.98
C ALA A 501 -17.22 1.29 -19.27
N PRO A 502 -18.02 2.37 -19.22
CA PRO A 502 -19.35 2.30 -18.61
C PRO A 502 -20.19 1.15 -19.18
N GLY A 503 -20.55 0.20 -18.32
CA GLY A 503 -21.38 -0.96 -18.65
C GLY A 503 -20.73 -2.05 -19.51
N LYS A 504 -19.42 -2.02 -19.78
CA LYS A 504 -18.76 -3.07 -20.59
C LYS A 504 -17.26 -3.19 -20.32
N LEU A 505 -16.71 -4.34 -20.67
CA LEU A 505 -15.26 -4.55 -20.76
C LEU A 505 -14.86 -4.61 -22.23
N ILE A 506 -13.92 -3.76 -22.63
CA ILE A 506 -13.34 -3.76 -23.97
C ILE A 506 -12.05 -4.58 -23.90
N LEU A 507 -11.97 -5.66 -24.67
CA LEU A 507 -10.74 -6.44 -24.84
C LEU A 507 -10.11 -6.04 -26.17
N LYS A 508 -8.92 -5.44 -26.11
CA LYS A 508 -8.21 -4.93 -27.28
C LYS A 508 -7.25 -5.96 -27.87
N ARG A 509 -6.59 -6.73 -27.01
CA ARG A 509 -5.58 -7.69 -27.45
C ARG A 509 -5.31 -8.77 -26.40
N ALA A 510 -5.28 -10.04 -26.81
CA ALA A 510 -4.76 -11.12 -25.98
C ALA A 510 -3.25 -11.28 -26.19
N GLN A 511 -2.53 -11.62 -25.13
CA GLN A 511 -1.09 -11.90 -25.20
C GLN A 511 -0.77 -13.40 -25.24
N ASN A 512 -1.77 -14.28 -25.14
CA ASN A 512 -1.61 -15.71 -25.26
C ASN A 512 -2.85 -16.35 -25.92
N SER A 513 -2.72 -17.58 -26.41
CA SER A 513 -3.83 -18.44 -26.85
C SER A 513 -4.35 -19.33 -25.72
N GLY A 514 -5.61 -19.72 -25.79
CA GLY A 514 -6.23 -20.63 -24.82
C GLY A 514 -7.63 -20.20 -24.42
N LYS A 515 -8.13 -20.74 -23.30
CA LYS A 515 -9.44 -20.37 -22.75
C LYS A 515 -9.30 -19.16 -21.83
N LEU A 516 -9.86 -18.02 -22.24
CA LEU A 516 -9.94 -16.81 -21.45
C LEU A 516 -11.28 -16.78 -20.69
N ALA A 517 -11.24 -16.87 -19.36
CA ALA A 517 -12.37 -16.60 -18.50
C ALA A 517 -12.47 -15.09 -18.23
N VAL A 518 -13.58 -14.48 -18.63
CA VAL A 518 -13.91 -13.09 -18.34
C VAL A 518 -15.05 -13.07 -17.34
N THR A 519 -14.81 -12.52 -16.15
CA THR A 519 -15.82 -12.45 -15.09
C THR A 519 -16.21 -11.00 -14.84
N ALA A 520 -17.52 -10.75 -14.80
CA ALA A 520 -18.08 -9.52 -14.27
C ALA A 520 -18.71 -9.81 -12.91
N THR A 521 -18.42 -8.97 -11.94
CA THR A 521 -19.05 -8.96 -10.63
C THR A 521 -19.85 -7.68 -10.51
N ILE A 522 -21.18 -7.77 -10.52
CA ILE A 522 -22.10 -6.62 -10.51
C ILE A 522 -22.79 -6.54 -9.16
N SER A 523 -22.76 -5.35 -8.55
CA SER A 523 -23.54 -5.03 -7.35
C SER A 523 -24.35 -3.75 -7.57
N ASN A 524 -25.55 -3.72 -7.00
CA ASN A 524 -26.41 -2.55 -6.91
C ASN A 524 -26.48 -2.00 -5.47
N GLY A 525 -25.44 -2.28 -4.67
CA GLY A 525 -25.40 -2.06 -3.22
C GLY A 525 -25.79 -3.29 -2.39
N GLY A 526 -26.48 -4.27 -2.99
CA GLY A 526 -26.73 -5.61 -2.43
C GLY A 526 -25.57 -6.58 -2.62
N ALA A 527 -25.80 -7.89 -2.44
CA ALA A 527 -24.73 -8.87 -2.62
C ALA A 527 -24.22 -8.84 -4.07
N PRO A 528 -22.89 -8.84 -4.27
CA PRO A 528 -22.33 -8.89 -5.61
C PRO A 528 -22.67 -10.21 -6.29
N VAL A 529 -23.14 -10.15 -7.52
CA VAL A 529 -23.41 -11.31 -8.38
C VAL A 529 -22.32 -11.41 -9.42
N SER A 530 -21.69 -12.59 -9.53
CA SER A 530 -20.64 -12.86 -10.52
C SER A 530 -21.13 -13.77 -11.63
N GLN A 531 -20.76 -13.44 -12.87
CA GLN A 531 -20.95 -14.30 -14.04
C GLN A 531 -19.67 -14.36 -14.85
N THR A 532 -19.39 -15.52 -15.44
CA THR A 532 -18.19 -15.75 -16.23
C THR A 532 -18.56 -16.20 -17.64
N ALA A 533 -17.96 -15.56 -18.64
CA ALA A 533 -17.94 -16.02 -20.02
C ALA A 533 -16.55 -16.61 -20.34
N VAL A 534 -16.51 -17.70 -21.09
CA VAL A 534 -15.26 -18.31 -21.57
C VAL A 534 -15.13 -18.06 -23.07
N ILE A 535 -14.03 -17.41 -23.45
CA ILE A 535 -13.68 -17.08 -24.84
C ILE A 535 -12.50 -17.96 -25.25
N THR A 536 -12.62 -18.68 -26.37
CA THR A 536 -11.50 -19.42 -26.96
C THR A 536 -10.65 -18.46 -27.78
N VAL A 537 -9.43 -18.20 -27.33
CA VAL A 537 -8.49 -17.29 -27.99
C VAL A 537 -7.51 -18.08 -28.85
N ARG A 538 -7.37 -17.65 -30.11
CA ARG A 538 -6.40 -18.20 -31.09
C ARG A 538 -5.67 -17.05 -31.74
N GLU A 539 -4.55 -16.65 -31.16
CA GLU A 539 -3.76 -15.56 -31.73
C GLU A 539 -2.98 -15.99 -32.99
N PRO A 540 -2.70 -15.04 -33.90
CA PRO A 540 -1.80 -15.32 -35.01
C PRO A 540 -0.38 -15.57 -34.49
N LYS A 541 0.38 -16.41 -35.19
CA LYS A 541 1.78 -16.71 -34.87
C LYS A 541 2.66 -15.45 -34.86
N TYR A 542 2.38 -14.50 -35.76
CA TYR A 542 3.07 -13.20 -35.83
C TYR A 542 2.04 -12.09 -36.06
N ASP A 543 2.33 -10.91 -35.49
CA ASP A 543 1.60 -9.71 -35.84
C ASP A 543 2.02 -9.19 -37.22
N PRO A 544 1.09 -8.66 -38.04
CA PRO A 544 1.45 -7.85 -39.18
C PRO A 544 2.31 -6.67 -38.76
N TRP A 545 3.35 -6.36 -39.52
CA TRP A 545 4.19 -5.19 -39.28
C TRP A 545 3.36 -3.91 -39.43
N VAL A 546 3.40 -3.05 -38.42
CA VAL A 546 2.74 -1.75 -38.44
C VAL A 546 3.73 -0.71 -38.96
N GLU A 547 3.43 -0.10 -40.09
CA GLU A 547 4.26 0.97 -40.66
C GLU A 547 4.03 2.28 -39.93
N ARG A 548 5.11 3.05 -39.69
CA ARG A 548 5.00 4.40 -39.14
C ARG A 548 4.60 5.38 -40.24
N THR A 549 3.68 6.29 -39.93
CA THR A 549 3.42 7.48 -40.74
C THR A 549 4.50 8.55 -40.46
N PRO A 550 5.26 9.02 -41.46
CA PRO A 550 6.26 10.07 -41.27
C PRO A 550 5.61 11.45 -41.10
N ASP A 551 6.34 12.37 -40.46
CA ASP A 551 5.88 13.76 -40.38
C ASP A 551 5.92 14.44 -41.75
N PRO A 552 5.04 15.43 -42.01
CA PRO A 552 4.98 16.12 -43.30
C PRO A 552 6.25 16.87 -43.69
N ASP A 553 7.10 17.21 -42.72
CA ASP A 553 8.37 17.91 -42.90
C ASP A 553 9.56 17.13 -42.33
N GLU A 554 9.39 15.80 -42.23
CA GLU A 554 10.41 14.90 -41.70
C GLU A 554 11.66 14.86 -42.57
N LYS A 555 12.82 15.14 -41.98
CA LYS A 555 14.13 15.02 -42.63
C LYS A 555 15.03 14.07 -41.84
N PRO A 556 16.00 13.41 -42.51
CA PRO A 556 17.03 12.66 -41.82
C PRO A 556 17.97 13.59 -41.05
N GLU A 557 18.58 13.07 -39.99
CA GLU A 557 19.57 13.75 -39.16
C GLU A 557 20.94 13.05 -39.22
N ASP A 558 22.02 13.79 -39.00
CA ASP A 558 23.36 13.20 -38.93
C ASP A 558 23.42 12.15 -37.82
N GLY A 559 24.02 11.00 -38.13
CA GLY A 559 24.16 9.89 -37.18
C GLY A 559 22.88 9.09 -36.92
N GLN A 560 21.77 9.39 -37.61
CA GLN A 560 20.48 8.75 -37.38
C GLN A 560 20.49 7.24 -37.66
N PHE A 561 19.76 6.51 -36.83
CA PHE A 561 19.49 5.08 -37.00
C PHE A 561 18.13 4.83 -37.64
N TYR A 562 18.08 3.93 -38.62
CA TYR A 562 16.86 3.44 -39.23
C TYR A 562 16.64 1.96 -38.87
N ALA A 563 15.59 1.68 -38.11
CA ALA A 563 15.23 0.30 -37.80
C ALA A 563 14.76 -0.44 -39.06
N ARG A 564 15.24 -1.67 -39.27
CA ARG A 564 14.77 -2.54 -40.34
C ARG A 564 13.41 -3.16 -40.00
N ASP A 565 12.54 -3.25 -41.01
CA ASP A 565 11.22 -3.86 -40.94
C ASP A 565 11.27 -5.41 -41.06
N ASP A 566 10.11 -6.03 -41.26
CA ASP A 566 9.98 -7.47 -41.46
C ASP A 566 10.40 -7.94 -42.87
N LYS A 567 10.59 -7.01 -43.81
CA LYS A 567 11.17 -7.23 -45.14
C LYS A 567 12.69 -7.04 -45.14
N ASN A 568 13.28 -6.82 -43.97
CA ASN A 568 14.71 -6.61 -43.79
C ASN A 568 15.21 -5.32 -44.46
N GLU A 569 14.43 -4.23 -44.37
CA GLU A 569 14.78 -2.92 -44.91
C GLU A 569 14.45 -1.79 -43.93
N GLY A 570 15.31 -0.78 -43.82
CA GLY A 570 14.98 0.48 -43.16
C GLY A 570 14.27 1.42 -44.13
N THR A 571 13.37 2.28 -43.64
CA THR A 571 12.66 3.26 -44.48
C THR A 571 13.06 4.69 -44.09
N LEU A 572 13.79 5.35 -44.99
CA LEU A 572 14.15 6.76 -44.87
C LEU A 572 13.11 7.63 -45.56
N TYR A 573 12.65 8.66 -44.84
CA TYR A 573 11.77 9.69 -45.35
C TYR A 573 12.53 11.01 -45.48
N TYR A 574 12.29 11.72 -46.59
CA TYR A 574 12.78 13.08 -46.78
C TYR A 574 11.62 13.91 -47.33
N ASN A 575 10.88 14.54 -46.43
CA ASN A 575 9.68 15.31 -46.70
C ASN A 575 9.92 16.78 -46.39
N GLY A 576 9.19 17.65 -47.08
CA GLY A 576 9.20 19.06 -46.74
C GLY A 576 8.46 19.92 -47.74
N LYS A 577 8.65 21.23 -47.55
CA LYS A 577 8.18 22.28 -48.44
C LYS A 577 9.35 23.15 -48.85
N LEU A 578 9.43 23.49 -50.14
CA LEU A 578 10.42 24.45 -50.62
C LEU A 578 10.00 25.88 -50.29
N GLU A 579 10.97 26.75 -50.01
CA GLU A 579 10.77 28.19 -49.90
C GLU A 579 10.46 28.78 -51.28
N GLU A 580 11.26 28.42 -52.29
CA GLU A 580 11.15 28.86 -53.67
C GLU A 580 10.69 27.72 -54.60
N ALA A 581 10.10 28.06 -55.74
CA ALA A 581 9.73 27.06 -56.74
C ALA A 581 10.98 26.49 -57.42
N ALA A 582 10.97 25.20 -57.72
CA ALA A 582 12.01 24.50 -58.48
C ALA A 582 11.35 23.56 -59.50
N ASP A 583 12.03 23.27 -60.61
CA ASP A 583 11.53 22.36 -61.65
C ASP A 583 11.39 20.94 -61.11
N ALA A 584 12.34 20.52 -60.29
CA ALA A 584 12.33 19.27 -59.54
C ALA A 584 13.16 19.38 -58.25
N VAL A 585 12.99 18.43 -57.34
CA VAL A 585 13.94 18.14 -56.26
C VAL A 585 14.60 16.79 -56.50
N PHE A 586 15.82 16.62 -55.99
CA PHE A 586 16.52 15.34 -56.03
C PHE A 586 16.96 14.88 -54.65
N LEU A 587 17.09 13.56 -54.50
CA LEU A 587 17.70 12.91 -53.35
C LEU A 587 18.75 11.91 -53.84
N LYS A 588 20.02 12.19 -53.60
CA LYS A 588 21.15 11.29 -53.88
C LYS A 588 21.48 10.49 -52.63
N ILE A 589 21.62 9.18 -52.78
CA ILE A 589 21.90 8.25 -51.68
C ILE A 589 23.22 7.55 -51.98
N TYR A 590 24.13 7.64 -51.03
CA TYR A 590 25.45 7.04 -51.07
C TYR A 590 25.55 5.96 -50.00
N ALA A 591 26.20 4.84 -50.34
CA ALA A 591 26.61 3.80 -49.40
C ALA A 591 28.13 3.70 -49.44
N ASP A 592 28.78 3.91 -48.28
CA ASP A 592 30.25 3.96 -48.15
C ASP A 592 30.88 4.87 -49.22
N ASP A 593 30.35 6.09 -49.30
CA ASP A 593 30.70 7.15 -50.26
C ASP A 593 30.49 6.86 -51.75
N LYS A 594 29.94 5.69 -52.10
CA LYS A 594 29.55 5.37 -53.48
C LYS A 594 28.10 5.75 -53.71
N LEU A 595 27.82 6.56 -54.73
CA LEU A 595 26.44 6.89 -55.13
C LEU A 595 25.73 5.61 -55.59
N ILE A 596 24.68 5.21 -54.89
CA ILE A 596 23.90 4.01 -55.19
C ILE A 596 22.54 4.32 -55.81
N LYS A 597 22.00 5.53 -55.59
CA LYS A 597 20.67 5.90 -56.08
C LYS A 597 20.51 7.41 -56.18
N THR A 598 19.78 7.86 -57.19
CA THR A 598 19.27 9.24 -57.30
C THR A 598 17.77 9.17 -57.56
N GLU A 599 16.98 9.74 -56.66
CA GLU A 599 15.53 9.92 -56.83
C GLU A 599 15.24 11.37 -57.24
N ARG A 600 14.21 11.58 -58.06
CA ARG A 600 13.76 12.91 -58.46
C ARG A 600 12.24 13.01 -58.37
N VAL A 601 11.74 14.08 -57.78
CA VAL A 601 10.31 14.34 -57.63
C VAL A 601 10.03 15.78 -58.06
N LYS A 602 8.94 15.98 -58.82
CA LYS A 602 8.42 17.31 -59.09
C LYS A 602 7.63 17.80 -57.88
N PRO A 603 7.99 18.95 -57.25
CA PRO A 603 7.21 19.49 -56.15
C PRO A 603 5.75 19.75 -56.55
N GLY A 604 4.83 19.58 -55.59
CA GLY A 604 3.43 19.93 -55.77
C GLY A 604 3.21 21.43 -56.00
N ALA A 605 1.99 21.83 -56.36
CA ALA A 605 1.63 23.24 -56.52
C ALA A 605 1.79 24.05 -55.22
N ASP A 606 1.70 23.38 -54.07
CA ASP A 606 1.97 23.91 -52.74
C ASP A 606 3.46 23.90 -52.35
N LYS A 607 4.34 23.56 -53.30
CA LYS A 607 5.80 23.40 -53.18
C LYS A 607 6.24 22.25 -52.27
N ARG A 608 5.35 21.30 -51.94
CA ARG A 608 5.72 20.14 -51.12
C ARG A 608 6.33 19.03 -51.94
N TYR A 609 7.19 18.26 -51.28
CA TYR A 609 7.84 17.08 -51.83
C TYR A 609 7.95 16.00 -50.76
N ALA A 610 8.05 14.76 -51.20
CA ALA A 610 8.26 13.61 -50.34
C ALA A 610 9.12 12.58 -51.06
N PHE A 611 10.14 12.07 -50.36
CA PHE A 611 10.92 10.92 -50.80
C PHE A 611 10.76 9.79 -49.80
N THR A 612 10.75 8.55 -50.30
CA THR A 612 10.82 7.33 -49.50
C THR A 612 11.89 6.44 -50.09
N VAL A 613 12.93 6.16 -49.30
CA VAL A 613 14.07 5.34 -49.73
C VAL A 613 14.25 4.15 -48.80
N LYS A 614 14.44 2.98 -49.38
CA LYS A 614 14.75 1.75 -48.65
C LYS A 614 16.25 1.62 -48.43
N LEU A 615 16.66 1.38 -47.19
CA LEU A 615 18.04 1.16 -46.77
C LEU A 615 18.23 -0.32 -46.43
N LYS A 616 19.34 -0.91 -46.86
CA LYS A 616 19.68 -2.28 -46.47
C LYS A 616 20.39 -2.26 -45.12
N PRO A 617 20.06 -3.17 -44.20
CA PRO A 617 20.83 -3.33 -42.98
C PRO A 617 22.20 -3.93 -43.30
N GLY A 618 23.22 -3.52 -42.57
CA GLY A 618 24.60 -3.93 -42.77
C GLY A 618 25.57 -2.90 -42.19
N LEU A 619 26.84 -3.27 -42.04
CA LEU A 619 27.91 -2.34 -41.65
C LEU A 619 28.22 -1.38 -42.81
N ILE A 620 27.25 -0.53 -43.14
CA ILE A 620 27.23 0.42 -44.25
C ILE A 620 26.97 1.81 -43.68
N LYS A 621 27.79 2.80 -44.03
CA LYS A 621 27.51 4.21 -43.72
C LYS A 621 26.79 4.86 -44.90
N TYR A 622 25.55 5.26 -44.68
CA TYR A 622 24.77 5.99 -45.65
C TYR A 622 25.00 7.50 -45.54
N LYS A 623 25.04 8.16 -46.70
CA LYS A 623 25.01 9.62 -46.85
C LYS A 623 23.91 9.99 -47.82
N VAL A 624 23.19 11.07 -47.53
CA VAL A 624 22.08 11.57 -48.34
C VAL A 624 22.31 13.03 -48.68
N GLU A 625 22.22 13.37 -49.96
CA GLU A 625 22.25 14.75 -50.43
C GLU A 625 20.90 15.11 -51.05
N PHE A 626 20.26 16.12 -50.48
CA PHE A 626 19.04 16.69 -51.01
C PHE A 626 19.35 17.99 -51.74
N GLY A 627 18.70 18.21 -52.87
CA GLY A 627 18.87 19.45 -53.64
C GLY A 627 17.70 19.78 -54.57
N THR A 628 17.81 20.94 -55.20
CA THR A 628 16.84 21.48 -56.16
C THR A 628 17.39 21.44 -57.58
N ILE A 629 16.52 21.32 -58.57
CA ILE A 629 16.83 21.49 -59.99
C ILE A 629 16.06 22.71 -60.50
N THR A 630 16.78 23.72 -60.99
CA THR A 630 16.18 24.93 -61.57
C THR A 630 16.92 25.29 -62.86
N GLY A 631 16.20 25.43 -63.97
CA GLY A 631 16.81 25.71 -65.28
C GLY A 631 17.78 24.62 -65.74
N GLY A 632 17.59 23.38 -65.29
CA GLY A 632 18.47 22.25 -65.58
C GLY A 632 19.74 22.17 -64.71
N GLN A 633 19.99 23.10 -63.79
CA GLN A 633 21.12 23.04 -62.86
C GLN A 633 20.73 22.38 -61.52
N GLU A 634 21.54 21.43 -61.04
CA GLU A 634 21.40 20.80 -59.72
C GLU A 634 22.14 21.61 -58.64
N THR A 635 21.44 21.96 -57.55
CA THR A 635 22.03 22.61 -56.37
C THR A 635 21.76 21.78 -55.13
N VAL A 636 22.81 21.24 -54.50
CA VAL A 636 22.71 20.56 -53.19
C VAL A 636 22.38 21.60 -52.12
N ARG A 637 21.35 21.32 -51.31
CA ARG A 637 20.83 22.20 -50.26
C ARG A 637 21.09 21.65 -48.86
N HIS A 638 21.15 20.33 -48.71
CA HIS A 638 21.33 19.69 -47.42
C HIS A 638 22.05 18.35 -47.62
N THR A 639 23.02 18.07 -46.76
CA THR A 639 23.77 16.82 -46.75
C THR A 639 23.67 16.23 -45.35
N VAL A 640 23.30 14.96 -45.28
CA VAL A 640 23.21 14.20 -44.04
C VAL A 640 24.11 12.97 -44.13
N THR A 641 24.88 12.72 -43.10
CA THR A 641 25.96 11.73 -43.08
C THR A 641 25.82 10.76 -41.91
N ASN A 642 26.62 9.67 -41.97
CA ASN A 642 26.73 8.68 -40.91
C ASN A 642 25.39 8.01 -40.52
N ILE A 643 24.49 7.87 -41.49
CA ILE A 643 23.21 7.17 -41.32
C ILE A 643 23.49 5.66 -41.33
N VAL A 644 22.83 4.92 -40.45
CA VAL A 644 22.97 3.46 -40.34
C VAL A 644 21.60 2.78 -40.27
N CYS A 645 21.52 1.52 -40.69
CA CYS A 645 20.28 0.74 -40.69
C CYS A 645 20.48 -0.63 -40.02
N GLY A 646 19.61 -1.01 -39.08
CA GLY A 646 19.74 -2.27 -38.34
C GLY A 646 18.61 -2.51 -37.32
N ASP A 647 18.91 -3.19 -36.21
CA ASP A 647 17.92 -3.55 -35.20
C ASP A 647 17.89 -2.63 -33.98
N ALA A 648 16.69 -2.32 -33.49
CA ALA A 648 16.46 -1.48 -32.32
C ALA A 648 15.79 -2.25 -31.17
N TYR A 649 16.31 -2.06 -29.96
CA TYR A 649 15.83 -2.68 -28.72
C TYR A 649 15.69 -1.64 -27.61
N LEU A 650 14.84 -1.94 -26.62
CA LEU A 650 14.69 -1.14 -25.42
C LEU A 650 15.15 -1.93 -24.19
N ILE A 651 15.82 -1.22 -23.27
CA ILE A 651 16.10 -1.71 -21.92
C ILE A 651 15.30 -0.86 -20.94
N ASN A 652 14.64 -1.49 -19.99
CA ASN A 652 13.94 -0.81 -18.90
C ASN A 652 14.03 -1.63 -17.59
N GLY A 653 13.67 -1.00 -16.47
CA GLY A 653 13.72 -1.60 -15.14
C GLY A 653 14.47 -0.71 -14.15
N GLN A 654 15.22 -1.32 -13.24
CA GLN A 654 15.93 -0.60 -12.18
C GLN A 654 17.46 -0.64 -12.30
N SER A 655 18.18 -0.56 -11.19
CA SER A 655 19.63 -0.37 -11.14
C SER A 655 20.43 -1.46 -11.85
N ASN A 656 20.00 -2.73 -11.81
CA ASN A 656 20.66 -3.79 -12.58
C ASN A 656 20.31 -3.78 -14.08
N ALA A 657 19.20 -3.13 -14.49
CA ALA A 657 18.96 -2.81 -15.90
C ALA A 657 19.78 -1.59 -16.36
N LEU A 658 19.99 -0.62 -15.47
CA LEU A 658 20.84 0.55 -15.72
C LEU A 658 22.32 0.17 -15.76
N ALA A 659 22.78 -0.71 -14.88
CA ALA A 659 24.12 -1.32 -14.86
C ALA A 659 25.31 -0.34 -14.95
N THR A 660 25.28 0.72 -14.15
CA THR A 660 26.34 1.75 -14.08
C THR A 660 26.95 1.94 -12.70
N ASP A 661 26.38 1.33 -11.65
CA ASP A 661 26.78 1.53 -10.25
C ASP A 661 28.03 0.75 -9.87
N THR A 662 29.18 1.21 -10.37
CA THR A 662 30.52 0.72 -10.07
C THR A 662 31.51 1.87 -9.93
N GLY A 663 32.70 1.60 -9.38
CA GLY A 663 33.80 2.58 -9.39
C GLY A 663 34.45 2.79 -10.76
N GLU A 664 34.10 1.96 -11.75
CA GLU A 664 34.74 1.95 -13.05
C GLU A 664 34.19 3.04 -13.98
N LYS A 665 35.02 3.41 -14.96
CA LYS A 665 34.77 4.50 -15.90
C LYS A 665 34.59 3.95 -17.32
N ALA A 666 33.71 4.55 -18.10
CA ALA A 666 33.60 4.22 -19.51
C ALA A 666 34.75 4.84 -20.31
N PRO A 667 35.27 4.13 -21.34
CA PRO A 667 36.16 4.76 -22.31
C PRO A 667 35.42 5.86 -23.06
N ALA A 668 36.15 6.90 -23.49
CA ALA A 668 35.59 8.02 -24.25
C ALA A 668 35.17 7.61 -25.67
N GLU A 669 35.90 6.66 -26.28
CA GLU A 669 35.56 6.09 -27.58
C GLU A 669 34.55 4.96 -27.42
N THR A 670 33.57 4.94 -28.32
CA THR A 670 32.42 4.03 -28.31
C THR A 670 32.49 3.09 -29.52
N ASN A 671 31.38 2.79 -30.18
CA ASN A 671 31.34 1.91 -31.36
C ASN A 671 30.53 2.57 -32.48
N ASP A 672 31.12 2.65 -33.66
CA ASP A 672 30.54 3.30 -34.84
C ASP A 672 29.26 2.65 -35.38
N TRP A 673 28.95 1.43 -34.94
CA TRP A 673 27.77 0.66 -35.35
C TRP A 673 26.73 0.52 -34.24
N ILE A 674 26.99 1.12 -33.07
CA ILE A 674 26.04 1.17 -31.96
C ILE A 674 25.47 2.58 -31.88
N ARG A 675 24.14 2.68 -31.80
CA ARG A 675 23.43 3.96 -31.68
C ARG A 675 22.55 4.00 -30.43
N SER A 676 22.31 5.22 -29.96
CA SER A 676 21.27 5.54 -29.00
C SER A 676 20.77 6.95 -29.24
N TYR A 677 19.76 7.35 -28.47
CA TYR A 677 19.18 8.68 -28.52
C TYR A 677 19.23 9.34 -27.14
N GLY A 678 19.68 10.59 -27.09
CA GLY A 678 19.88 11.33 -25.86
C GLY A 678 18.60 11.58 -25.06
N LYS A 679 18.76 11.96 -23.78
CA LYS A 679 17.66 12.37 -22.91
C LYS A 679 17.23 13.82 -23.21
N PRO A 680 15.99 14.22 -22.87
CA PRO A 680 15.58 15.62 -22.98
C PRO A 680 16.46 16.49 -22.07
N ASP A 681 16.91 17.64 -22.58
CA ASP A 681 17.96 18.50 -22.02
C ASP A 681 17.42 19.88 -21.59
N GLY A 682 16.25 19.93 -20.95
CA GLY A 682 15.71 21.15 -20.33
C GLY A 682 15.47 22.34 -21.26
N HIS A 683 15.73 22.19 -22.57
CA HIS A 683 15.45 23.20 -23.58
C HIS A 683 13.95 23.37 -23.79
N ALA A 684 13.55 24.56 -24.24
CA ALA A 684 12.15 24.86 -24.50
C ALA A 684 11.58 23.86 -25.53
N PRO A 685 10.30 23.44 -25.41
CA PRO A 685 9.68 22.41 -26.26
C PRO A 685 9.78 22.62 -27.78
N ASN A 686 10.11 23.85 -28.21
CA ASN A 686 10.11 24.26 -29.61
C ASN A 686 11.50 24.27 -30.28
N GLN A 687 12.57 23.90 -29.56
CA GLN A 687 13.92 23.85 -30.13
C GLN A 687 14.27 22.41 -30.54
N HIS A 688 14.32 22.14 -31.85
CA HIS A 688 14.79 20.86 -32.36
C HIS A 688 16.32 20.75 -32.17
N VAL A 689 16.75 19.78 -31.38
CA VAL A 689 18.17 19.44 -31.18
C VAL A 689 18.40 18.00 -31.64
N ASN A 690 19.44 17.76 -32.45
CA ASN A 690 19.85 16.40 -32.83
C ASN A 690 20.52 15.70 -31.63
N LEU A 691 19.82 14.70 -31.07
CA LEU A 691 20.26 13.91 -29.92
C LEU A 691 20.78 12.51 -30.29
N TRP A 692 20.94 12.20 -31.58
CA TRP A 692 21.64 10.99 -32.00
C TRP A 692 23.08 10.99 -31.51
N CYS A 693 23.52 9.81 -31.06
CA CYS A 693 24.87 9.63 -30.56
C CYS A 693 25.32 8.18 -30.63
N ASN A 694 26.64 8.00 -30.55
CA ASN A 694 27.23 6.72 -30.16
C ASN A 694 27.25 6.71 -28.62
N PRO A 695 26.56 5.78 -27.96
CA PRO A 695 26.42 5.80 -26.50
C PRO A 695 27.67 5.25 -25.82
N VAL A 696 27.87 5.66 -24.57
CA VAL A 696 28.81 4.99 -23.64
C VAL A 696 28.08 3.95 -22.81
N TRP A 697 28.80 3.09 -22.09
CA TRP A 697 28.14 2.22 -21.12
C TRP A 697 27.78 2.96 -19.83
N LYS A 698 28.49 4.03 -19.48
CA LYS A 698 28.22 4.90 -18.32
C LYS A 698 28.64 6.34 -18.61
N ALA A 699 27.68 7.27 -18.53
CA ALA A 699 27.93 8.69 -18.75
C ALA A 699 28.66 9.33 -17.57
N GLN A 700 29.50 10.33 -17.83
CA GLN A 700 30.22 11.09 -16.80
C GLN A 700 30.04 12.59 -16.97
N LYS A 701 30.30 13.10 -18.17
CA LYS A 701 30.19 14.52 -18.48
C LYS A 701 30.00 14.76 -19.98
N GLY A 702 28.80 15.17 -20.35
CA GLY A 702 28.48 15.62 -21.72
C GLY A 702 28.10 14.50 -22.69
N GLU A 703 28.24 13.23 -22.31
CA GLU A 703 27.70 12.12 -23.10
C GLU A 703 26.17 12.16 -23.11
N LYS A 704 25.57 12.03 -24.30
CA LYS A 704 24.13 12.19 -24.51
C LYS A 704 23.30 10.99 -24.02
N ALA A 705 23.86 9.78 -24.09
CA ALA A 705 23.19 8.54 -23.73
C ALA A 705 24.14 7.50 -23.13
N GLU A 706 23.59 6.67 -22.25
CA GLU A 706 24.25 5.50 -21.68
C GLU A 706 23.40 4.25 -21.86
N LEU A 707 24.05 3.08 -22.04
CA LEU A 707 23.37 1.79 -22.21
C LEU A 707 23.41 0.90 -20.96
N GLY A 708 24.24 1.22 -19.97
CA GLY A 708 24.66 0.25 -18.97
C GLY A 708 25.69 -0.74 -19.50
N TYR A 709 26.42 -1.39 -18.60
CA TYR A 709 27.52 -2.27 -19.00
C TYR A 709 27.04 -3.44 -19.86
N TRP A 710 26.07 -4.23 -19.40
CA TRP A 710 25.58 -5.38 -20.16
C TRP A 710 24.80 -4.98 -21.42
N GLY A 711 24.14 -3.82 -21.41
CA GLY A 711 23.48 -3.28 -22.62
C GLY A 711 24.50 -2.98 -23.72
N MET A 712 25.66 -2.42 -23.34
CA MET A 712 26.77 -2.18 -24.26
C MET A 712 27.39 -3.49 -24.76
N GLU A 713 27.66 -4.45 -23.88
CA GLU A 713 28.23 -5.75 -24.28
C GLU A 713 27.28 -6.52 -25.22
N LEU A 714 25.98 -6.53 -24.92
CA LEU A 714 24.97 -7.13 -25.79
C LEU A 714 24.97 -6.50 -27.19
N ALA A 715 25.00 -5.17 -27.27
CA ALA A 715 25.06 -4.47 -28.55
C ALA A 715 26.33 -4.82 -29.34
N LYS A 716 27.50 -4.88 -28.69
CA LYS A 716 28.76 -5.28 -29.34
C LYS A 716 28.68 -6.71 -29.88
N HIS A 717 28.22 -7.66 -29.06
CA HIS A 717 28.10 -9.05 -29.48
C HIS A 717 27.14 -9.22 -30.67
N LEU A 718 26.03 -8.49 -30.68
CA LEU A 718 25.07 -8.52 -31.79
C LEU A 718 25.65 -7.87 -33.06
N VAL A 719 26.34 -6.73 -32.96
CA VAL A 719 27.06 -6.15 -34.11
C VAL A 719 28.09 -7.15 -34.67
N GLU A 720 28.87 -7.77 -33.78
CA GLU A 720 29.92 -8.72 -34.15
C GLU A 720 29.36 -9.96 -34.84
N SER A 721 28.31 -10.57 -34.28
CA SER A 721 27.72 -11.82 -34.77
C SER A 721 26.82 -11.61 -35.99
N GLN A 722 26.02 -10.55 -36.00
CA GLN A 722 24.98 -10.33 -37.02
C GLN A 722 25.43 -9.41 -38.15
N LYS A 723 26.57 -8.71 -37.99
CA LYS A 723 27.12 -7.78 -38.99
C LYS A 723 26.13 -6.68 -39.40
N ILE A 724 25.30 -6.24 -38.45
CA ILE A 724 24.38 -5.11 -38.63
C ILE A 724 24.52 -4.12 -37.46
N PRO A 725 24.24 -2.82 -37.69
CA PRO A 725 24.12 -1.81 -36.66
C PRO A 725 23.06 -2.17 -35.61
N ILE A 726 23.30 -1.80 -34.36
CA ILE A 726 22.37 -2.03 -33.24
C ILE A 726 22.07 -0.70 -32.53
N CYS A 727 20.78 -0.43 -32.33
CA CYS A 727 20.33 0.69 -31.51
C CYS A 727 19.73 0.18 -30.21
N ILE A 728 20.19 0.72 -29.08
CA ILE A 728 19.58 0.46 -27.78
C ILE A 728 19.25 1.78 -27.12
N ILE A 729 18.03 1.92 -26.59
CA ILE A 729 17.64 3.03 -25.73
C ILE A 729 17.33 2.44 -24.35
N ASN A 730 18.19 2.74 -23.37
CA ASN A 730 18.00 2.31 -21.98
C ASN A 730 17.24 3.39 -21.20
N GLY A 731 16.05 3.05 -20.70
CA GLY A 731 15.18 3.89 -19.89
C GLY A 731 15.15 3.53 -18.40
N ALA A 732 16.01 2.62 -17.95
CA ALA A 732 16.02 2.13 -16.58
C ALA A 732 16.39 3.21 -15.54
N VAL A 733 15.83 3.10 -14.34
CA VAL A 733 16.06 4.05 -13.24
C VAL A 733 16.29 3.29 -11.92
N GLY A 734 17.45 3.48 -11.29
CA GLY A 734 17.83 2.79 -10.05
C GLY A 734 16.86 3.04 -8.88
N GLY A 735 16.67 2.02 -8.04
CA GLY A 735 15.88 2.12 -6.80
C GLY A 735 14.37 2.29 -7.01
N THR A 736 13.83 1.83 -8.13
CA THR A 736 12.41 2.01 -8.47
C THR A 736 11.61 0.71 -8.38
N ARG A 737 10.36 0.83 -7.93
CA ARG A 737 9.34 -0.24 -7.94
C ARG A 737 8.55 -0.24 -9.24
N ILE A 738 7.90 -1.36 -9.55
CA ILE A 738 7.12 -1.52 -10.79
C ILE A 738 5.94 -0.52 -10.93
N ASP A 739 5.34 -0.06 -9.82
CA ASP A 739 4.26 0.94 -9.86
C ASP A 739 4.74 2.31 -10.36
N GLN A 740 6.03 2.61 -10.25
CA GLN A 740 6.62 3.87 -10.71
C GLN A 740 6.94 3.87 -12.22
N HIS A 741 6.88 2.70 -12.86
CA HIS A 741 7.12 2.51 -14.30
C HIS A 741 5.85 2.61 -15.14
N GLN A 742 4.69 2.77 -14.51
CA GLN A 742 3.41 2.73 -15.21
C GLN A 742 3.27 3.86 -16.24
N ARG A 743 2.56 3.55 -17.32
CA ARG A 743 2.20 4.52 -18.35
C ARG A 743 1.17 5.50 -17.79
N ASN A 744 1.42 6.79 -17.92
CA ASN A 744 0.40 7.82 -17.66
C ASN A 744 -0.61 7.81 -18.83
N PRO A 745 -1.89 7.47 -18.61
CA PRO A 745 -2.88 7.42 -19.68
C PRO A 745 -3.28 8.80 -20.23
N GLU A 746 -3.22 9.84 -19.39
CA GLU A 746 -3.60 11.22 -19.75
C GLU A 746 -2.49 11.94 -20.52
N ASN A 747 -1.24 11.71 -20.13
CA ASN A 747 -0.05 12.22 -20.81
C ASN A 747 1.05 11.16 -20.91
N PRO A 748 1.05 10.31 -21.96
CA PRO A 748 1.99 9.20 -22.09
C PRO A 748 3.46 9.62 -22.18
N GLU A 749 3.75 10.85 -22.62
CA GLU A 749 5.09 11.44 -22.73
C GLU A 749 5.44 12.37 -21.55
N ASP A 750 4.72 12.26 -20.43
CA ASP A 750 5.03 13.04 -19.23
C ASP A 750 6.48 12.81 -18.78
N LEU A 751 7.32 13.82 -18.97
CA LEU A 751 8.76 13.78 -18.67
C LEU A 751 9.05 13.64 -17.16
N ASN A 752 8.06 13.85 -16.30
CA ASN A 752 8.19 13.58 -14.87
C ASN A 752 8.15 12.06 -14.57
N THR A 753 7.59 11.26 -15.47
CA THR A 753 7.46 9.81 -15.31
C THR A 753 8.60 9.05 -15.99
N ILE A 754 8.93 7.86 -15.48
CA ILE A 754 9.96 6.99 -16.07
C ILE A 754 9.52 6.55 -17.48
N TYR A 755 8.28 6.10 -17.59
CA TYR A 755 7.68 5.69 -18.85
C TYR A 755 7.70 6.81 -19.90
N GLY A 756 7.25 8.00 -19.52
CA GLY A 756 7.16 9.14 -20.45
C GLY A 756 8.50 9.61 -20.97
N ARG A 757 9.56 9.60 -20.15
CA ARG A 757 10.92 9.89 -20.63
C ARG A 757 11.42 8.89 -21.65
N LEU A 758 11.15 7.58 -21.46
CA LEU A 758 11.53 6.57 -22.45
C LEU A 758 10.72 6.72 -23.74
N LEU A 759 9.40 6.91 -23.63
CA LEU A 759 8.53 7.09 -24.79
C LEU A 759 8.91 8.33 -25.60
N TRP A 760 9.19 9.45 -24.93
CA TRP A 760 9.65 10.68 -25.57
C TRP A 760 10.91 10.44 -26.40
N ARG A 761 11.93 9.78 -25.82
CA ARG A 761 13.18 9.47 -26.53
C ARG A 761 12.94 8.63 -27.78
N VAL A 762 12.07 7.61 -27.68
CA VAL A 762 11.79 6.71 -28.80
C VAL A 762 10.96 7.39 -29.90
N ARG A 763 10.02 8.26 -29.55
CA ARG A 763 9.23 9.07 -30.50
C ARG A 763 10.10 10.08 -31.23
N HIS A 764 10.93 10.82 -30.51
CA HIS A 764 11.87 11.78 -31.11
C HIS A 764 12.97 11.11 -31.94
N ALA A 765 13.36 9.88 -31.60
CA ALA A 765 14.21 9.04 -32.44
C ALA A 765 13.48 8.46 -33.67
N LYS A 766 12.17 8.65 -33.81
CA LYS A 766 11.33 8.06 -34.88
C LYS A 766 11.35 6.52 -34.89
N LEU A 767 11.59 5.90 -33.74
CA LEU A 767 11.80 4.45 -33.60
C LEU A 767 10.61 3.68 -33.01
N THR A 768 9.47 4.31 -32.72
CA THR A 768 8.32 3.65 -32.06
C THR A 768 7.85 2.37 -32.76
N HIS A 769 7.91 2.34 -34.09
CA HIS A 769 7.52 1.18 -34.90
C HIS A 769 8.73 0.29 -35.28
N GLY A 770 9.94 0.66 -34.87
CA GLY A 770 11.17 -0.09 -35.15
C GLY A 770 11.65 -0.99 -34.02
N ILE A 771 11.05 -0.88 -32.83
CA ILE A 771 11.47 -1.64 -31.65
C ILE A 771 11.09 -3.12 -31.80
N ARG A 772 12.08 -4.01 -31.76
CA ARG A 772 11.87 -5.47 -31.88
C ARG A 772 11.53 -6.15 -30.55
N ALA A 773 12.18 -5.75 -29.47
CA ALA A 773 11.97 -6.33 -28.15
C ALA A 773 12.16 -5.33 -27.01
N MET A 774 11.50 -5.65 -25.88
CA MET A 774 11.73 -4.99 -24.59
C MET A 774 12.48 -5.94 -23.66
N ILE A 775 13.56 -5.42 -23.06
CA ILE A 775 14.37 -6.15 -22.08
C ILE A 775 14.15 -5.52 -20.71
N TRP A 776 13.69 -6.32 -19.75
CA TRP A 776 13.25 -5.86 -18.42
C TRP A 776 14.00 -6.57 -17.30
N HIS A 777 14.72 -5.81 -16.47
CA HIS A 777 15.26 -6.30 -15.21
C HIS A 777 14.85 -5.39 -14.05
N GLN A 778 13.94 -5.89 -13.22
CA GLN A 778 13.46 -5.17 -12.05
C GLN A 778 12.81 -6.12 -11.04
N GLY A 779 12.74 -5.69 -9.79
CA GLY A 779 11.96 -6.34 -8.74
C GLY A 779 12.59 -6.16 -7.37
N GLU A 780 13.86 -5.74 -7.30
CA GLU A 780 14.58 -5.68 -6.04
C GLU A 780 13.88 -4.74 -5.04
N ASN A 781 13.29 -3.65 -5.50
CA ASN A 781 12.53 -2.73 -4.64
C ASN A 781 11.07 -3.18 -4.34
N ASP A 782 10.56 -4.20 -5.02
CA ASP A 782 9.22 -4.77 -4.78
C ASP A 782 9.24 -5.97 -3.81
N GLN A 783 10.44 -6.40 -3.40
CA GLN A 783 10.60 -7.43 -2.37
C GLN A 783 10.10 -6.94 -1.00
N GLY A 784 10.22 -5.64 -0.76
CA GLY A 784 9.92 -5.03 0.53
C GLY A 784 8.43 -4.95 0.83
N ALA A 785 8.15 -4.47 2.03
CA ALA A 785 6.79 -4.29 2.45
C ALA A 785 6.13 -3.03 1.88
N ASP A 786 6.87 -2.14 1.22
CA ASP A 786 6.42 -0.82 0.78
C ASP A 786 5.60 -0.84 -0.52
N GLY A 787 4.78 -1.87 -0.73
CA GLY A 787 3.92 -1.96 -1.89
C GLY A 787 2.85 -0.85 -1.90
N PRO A 788 2.38 -0.44 -3.09
CA PRO A 788 1.53 0.74 -3.26
C PRO A 788 0.14 0.62 -2.60
N THR A 789 -0.29 -0.60 -2.25
CA THR A 789 -1.56 -0.89 -1.58
C THR A 789 -1.44 -0.99 -0.06
N GLY A 790 -0.29 -0.65 0.51
CA GLY A 790 0.04 -0.92 1.92
C GLY A 790 0.26 -2.40 2.21
N LYS A 791 0.48 -3.22 1.19
CA LYS A 791 0.83 -4.64 1.30
C LYS A 791 2.22 -4.88 0.72
N TYR A 792 2.71 -6.12 0.73
CA TYR A 792 4.00 -6.43 0.11
C TYR A 792 3.98 -6.16 -1.40
N GLY A 793 5.08 -5.66 -1.97
CA GLY A 793 5.14 -5.29 -3.40
C GLY A 793 4.83 -6.46 -4.35
N TRP A 794 5.20 -7.69 -3.97
CA TRP A 794 4.91 -8.90 -4.76
C TRP A 794 3.41 -9.14 -4.98
N GLU A 795 2.54 -8.69 -4.07
CA GLU A 795 1.09 -8.93 -4.17
C GLU A 795 0.45 -8.21 -5.37
N THR A 796 1.06 -7.12 -5.84
CA THR A 796 0.56 -6.32 -6.98
C THR A 796 1.45 -6.42 -8.22
N TYR A 797 2.59 -7.09 -8.13
CA TYR A 797 3.62 -7.08 -9.18
C TYR A 797 3.11 -7.61 -10.52
N GLN A 798 2.39 -8.74 -10.52
CA GLN A 798 1.85 -9.33 -11.75
C GLN A 798 0.89 -8.37 -12.47
N GLN A 799 -0.01 -7.73 -11.73
CA GLN A 799 -0.97 -6.78 -12.31
C GLN A 799 -0.25 -5.60 -12.96
N TYR A 800 0.68 -4.98 -12.25
CA TYR A 800 1.44 -3.85 -12.77
C TYR A 800 2.35 -4.22 -13.94
N PHE A 801 2.85 -5.46 -14.01
CA PHE A 801 3.59 -5.93 -15.18
C PHE A 801 2.67 -6.07 -16.40
N ILE A 802 1.46 -6.60 -16.23
CA ILE A 802 0.47 -6.72 -17.30
C ILE A 802 0.10 -5.34 -17.84
N GLU A 803 -0.17 -4.37 -16.96
CA GLU A 803 -0.49 -2.99 -17.32
C GLU A 803 0.67 -2.28 -18.03
N LEU A 804 1.90 -2.42 -17.52
CA LEU A 804 3.11 -1.86 -18.11
C LEU A 804 3.38 -2.42 -19.51
N SER A 805 3.32 -3.75 -19.67
CA SER A 805 3.54 -4.42 -20.95
C SER A 805 2.44 -4.11 -21.97
N ALA A 806 1.20 -3.87 -21.52
CA ALA A 806 0.12 -3.36 -22.36
C ALA A 806 0.42 -1.95 -22.87
N GLY A 807 0.97 -1.07 -22.01
CA GLY A 807 1.50 0.23 -22.40
C GLY A 807 2.55 0.10 -23.50
N TRP A 808 3.60 -0.70 -23.26
CA TRP A 808 4.67 -0.94 -24.23
C TRP A 808 4.14 -1.43 -25.57
N LYS A 809 3.23 -2.41 -25.58
CA LYS A 809 2.68 -2.94 -26.83
C LYS A 809 1.82 -1.90 -27.58
N SER A 810 1.19 -0.98 -26.85
CA SER A 810 0.36 0.09 -27.45
C SER A 810 1.23 1.17 -28.10
N ASP A 811 2.32 1.57 -27.45
CA ASP A 811 3.20 2.64 -27.96
C ASP A 811 4.32 2.11 -28.90
N TYR A 812 4.63 0.81 -28.81
CA TYR A 812 5.62 0.10 -29.63
C TYR A 812 4.99 -1.13 -30.30
N PRO A 813 4.16 -0.93 -31.35
CA PRO A 813 3.29 -1.97 -31.88
C PRO A 813 4.03 -3.20 -32.43
N ASN A 814 5.28 -3.01 -32.88
CA ASN A 814 6.09 -4.07 -33.51
C ASN A 814 7.00 -4.83 -32.55
N ILE A 815 6.90 -4.61 -31.22
CA ILE A 815 7.53 -5.49 -30.24
C ILE A 815 7.02 -6.92 -30.47
N ARG A 816 7.93 -7.86 -30.69
CA ARG A 816 7.63 -9.29 -30.87
C ARG A 816 7.87 -10.09 -29.60
N ASP A 817 8.91 -9.74 -28.84
CA ASP A 817 9.33 -10.50 -27.66
C ASP A 817 9.60 -9.61 -26.45
N TYR A 818 9.37 -10.19 -25.27
CA TYR A 818 9.77 -9.64 -23.97
C TYR A 818 10.83 -10.55 -23.34
N TYR A 819 11.98 -9.98 -23.00
CA TYR A 819 13.03 -10.68 -22.27
C TYR A 819 13.07 -10.14 -20.85
N ILE A 820 12.73 -10.99 -19.88
CA ILE A 820 12.70 -10.60 -18.47
C ILE A 820 13.73 -11.39 -17.67
N PHE A 821 14.03 -10.92 -16.47
CA PHE A 821 14.90 -11.62 -15.53
C PHE A 821 14.18 -11.91 -14.22
N GLN A 822 14.37 -13.11 -13.68
CA GLN A 822 14.06 -13.38 -12.27
C GLN A 822 15.22 -12.85 -11.43
N ILE A 823 14.91 -12.03 -10.41
CA ILE A 823 15.91 -11.53 -9.46
C ILE A 823 16.43 -12.68 -8.58
N TRP A 824 17.58 -12.47 -7.93
CA TRP A 824 18.15 -13.43 -7.00
C TRP A 824 17.61 -13.23 -5.56
N PRO A 825 17.76 -14.23 -4.68
CA PRO A 825 17.21 -14.17 -3.33
C PRO A 825 17.84 -13.03 -2.52
N LYS A 826 16.99 -12.26 -1.81
CA LYS A 826 17.37 -11.07 -1.04
C LYS A 826 18.24 -10.08 -1.80
N ALA A 827 17.96 -9.86 -3.09
CA ALA A 827 18.64 -8.83 -3.86
C ALA A 827 18.56 -7.47 -3.12
N CYS A 828 19.68 -6.77 -2.97
CA CYS A 828 19.76 -5.51 -2.22
C CYS A 828 19.25 -5.57 -0.75
N ALA A 829 19.15 -6.76 -0.14
CA ALA A 829 18.66 -6.96 1.23
C ALA A 829 17.23 -6.40 1.50
N MET A 830 16.39 -6.30 0.46
CA MET A 830 15.06 -5.68 0.57
C MET A 830 13.95 -6.66 1.01
N GLY A 831 14.17 -7.97 0.90
CA GLY A 831 13.20 -9.00 1.28
C GLY A 831 13.00 -9.12 2.79
N VAL A 832 11.75 -9.26 3.23
CA VAL A 832 11.36 -9.41 4.64
C VAL A 832 10.48 -10.66 4.79
N ASN A 833 10.85 -11.56 5.70
CA ASN A 833 10.07 -12.77 6.02
C ASN A 833 9.64 -13.61 4.79
N GLY A 834 10.53 -13.75 3.79
CA GLY A 834 10.29 -14.56 2.59
C GLY A 834 9.45 -13.87 1.50
N SER A 835 9.17 -12.56 1.64
CA SER A 835 8.48 -11.77 0.61
C SER A 835 9.20 -11.77 -0.75
N ASP A 836 10.53 -11.88 -0.75
CA ASP A 836 11.32 -11.99 -1.97
C ASP A 836 11.19 -13.38 -2.64
N ASN A 837 10.97 -14.44 -1.86
CA ASN A 837 10.65 -15.76 -2.41
C ASN A 837 9.31 -15.70 -3.18
N MET A 838 8.32 -15.00 -2.63
CA MET A 838 7.02 -14.79 -3.29
C MET A 838 7.15 -13.92 -4.55
N LEU A 839 7.95 -12.86 -4.52
CA LEU A 839 8.19 -12.04 -5.71
C LEU A 839 8.83 -12.85 -6.84
N ARG A 840 9.86 -13.65 -6.53
CA ARG A 840 10.53 -14.51 -7.51
C ARG A 840 9.55 -15.52 -8.10
N GLU A 841 8.64 -16.07 -7.31
CA GLU A 841 7.57 -16.94 -7.82
C GLU A 841 6.65 -16.20 -8.80
N VAL A 842 6.23 -14.97 -8.46
CA VAL A 842 5.43 -14.14 -9.39
C VAL A 842 6.20 -13.95 -10.71
N GLN A 843 7.47 -13.54 -10.66
CA GLN A 843 8.31 -13.36 -11.85
C GLN A 843 8.44 -14.64 -12.68
N ARG A 844 8.67 -15.79 -12.02
CA ARG A 844 8.80 -17.11 -12.67
C ARG A 844 7.59 -17.46 -13.53
N THR A 845 6.41 -17.08 -13.07
CA THR A 845 5.13 -17.45 -13.71
C THR A 845 4.69 -16.46 -14.79
N LEU A 846 5.27 -15.26 -14.87
CA LEU A 846 4.93 -14.26 -15.89
C LEU A 846 4.94 -14.81 -17.33
N PRO A 847 5.93 -15.60 -17.78
CA PRO A 847 5.93 -16.14 -19.14
C PRO A 847 4.69 -16.98 -19.48
N SER A 848 4.03 -17.62 -18.51
CA SER A 848 2.80 -18.39 -18.78
C SER A 848 1.63 -17.50 -19.24
N LEU A 849 1.72 -16.18 -19.00
CA LEU A 849 0.71 -15.20 -19.36
C LEU A 849 0.87 -14.68 -20.80
N TYR A 850 1.95 -15.02 -21.50
CA TYR A 850 2.31 -14.49 -22.82
C TYR A 850 2.78 -15.61 -23.75
N SER A 851 2.50 -15.52 -25.05
CA SER A 851 3.08 -16.44 -26.03
C SER A 851 4.55 -16.14 -26.32
N ASN A 852 4.94 -14.87 -26.24
CA ASN A 852 6.27 -14.38 -26.61
C ASN A 852 6.93 -13.67 -25.44
N MET A 853 7.35 -14.45 -24.44
CA MET A 853 8.14 -13.97 -23.32
C MET A 853 9.14 -15.03 -22.89
N SER A 854 10.39 -14.64 -22.72
CA SER A 854 11.42 -15.50 -22.14
C SER A 854 11.92 -14.89 -20.83
N ILE A 855 12.16 -15.74 -19.82
CA ILE A 855 12.72 -15.32 -18.53
C ILE A 855 14.10 -15.93 -18.33
N MET A 856 15.09 -15.13 -17.92
CA MET A 856 16.40 -15.59 -17.52
C MET A 856 16.58 -15.63 -16.01
N SER A 857 17.37 -16.60 -15.53
CA SER A 857 17.76 -16.71 -14.13
C SER A 857 19.03 -15.89 -13.89
N THR A 858 19.01 -15.03 -12.87
CA THR A 858 20.21 -14.29 -12.44
C THR A 858 20.96 -14.99 -11.29
N VAL A 859 20.35 -16.01 -10.66
CA VAL A 859 20.89 -16.68 -9.45
C VAL A 859 22.23 -17.39 -9.72
N GLY A 860 22.43 -17.89 -10.94
CA GLY A 860 23.64 -18.63 -11.34
C GLY A 860 24.82 -17.77 -11.79
N ILE A 861 24.69 -16.44 -11.81
CA ILE A 861 25.71 -15.55 -12.37
C ILE A 861 26.96 -15.53 -11.50
N LYS A 862 28.13 -15.60 -12.16
CA LYS A 862 29.46 -15.61 -11.53
C LYS A 862 30.35 -14.51 -12.13
N PRO A 863 31.04 -13.71 -11.30
CA PRO A 863 30.89 -13.61 -9.85
C PRO A 863 29.49 -13.11 -9.45
N PRO A 864 28.98 -13.51 -8.27
CA PRO A 864 27.65 -13.10 -7.81
C PRO A 864 27.60 -11.61 -7.48
N GLY A 865 26.40 -11.04 -7.49
CA GLY A 865 26.14 -9.66 -7.05
C GLY A 865 25.84 -9.56 -5.56
N GLY A 866 26.04 -8.36 -5.01
CA GLY A 866 25.52 -7.96 -3.69
C GLY A 866 24.12 -7.35 -3.82
N CYS A 867 24.06 -6.02 -3.94
CA CYS A 867 22.91 -5.31 -4.52
C CYS A 867 23.05 -5.15 -6.05
N HIS A 868 24.27 -4.92 -6.53
CA HIS A 868 24.61 -4.80 -7.94
C HIS A 868 25.69 -5.82 -8.30
N TYR A 869 25.69 -6.31 -9.55
CA TYR A 869 26.75 -7.18 -10.05
C TYR A 869 27.99 -6.36 -10.42
N PRO A 870 29.21 -6.93 -10.27
CA PRO A 870 30.39 -6.35 -10.89
C PRO A 870 30.30 -6.48 -12.42
N LEU A 871 31.19 -5.79 -13.16
CA LEU A 871 31.16 -5.76 -14.63
C LEU A 871 31.16 -7.16 -15.27
N THR A 872 32.01 -8.07 -14.78
CA THR A 872 32.07 -9.46 -15.28
C THR A 872 30.76 -10.23 -15.00
N GLY A 873 30.08 -9.96 -13.89
CA GLY A 873 28.76 -10.53 -13.61
C GLY A 873 27.68 -9.94 -14.52
N TRP A 874 27.73 -8.64 -14.82
CA TRP A 874 26.84 -8.04 -15.81
C TRP A 874 27.11 -8.54 -17.24
N ALA A 875 28.35 -8.84 -17.63
CA ALA A 875 28.65 -9.44 -18.93
C ALA A 875 27.87 -10.75 -19.18
N GLU A 876 27.61 -11.53 -18.13
CA GLU A 876 26.80 -12.75 -18.22
C GLU A 876 25.35 -12.47 -18.62
N PHE A 877 24.78 -11.31 -18.30
CA PHE A 877 23.44 -10.94 -18.77
C PHE A 877 23.41 -10.88 -20.31
N ALA A 878 24.42 -10.25 -20.91
CA ALA A 878 24.54 -10.17 -22.36
C ALA A 878 24.74 -11.56 -22.99
N ARG A 879 25.59 -12.39 -22.38
CA ARG A 879 25.84 -13.78 -22.83
C ARG A 879 24.57 -14.65 -22.79
N LEU A 880 23.73 -14.48 -21.76
CA LEU A 880 22.48 -15.23 -21.62
C LEU A 880 21.39 -14.73 -22.57
N LEU A 881 21.32 -13.43 -22.84
CA LEU A 881 20.29 -12.85 -23.72
C LEU A 881 20.55 -13.05 -25.20
N GLN A 882 21.81 -13.00 -25.63
CA GLN A 882 22.16 -13.06 -27.05
C GLN A 882 21.54 -14.28 -27.78
N PRO A 883 21.63 -15.52 -27.27
CA PRO A 883 21.03 -16.68 -27.93
C PRO A 883 19.51 -16.56 -28.13
N LEU A 884 18.79 -15.93 -27.21
CA LEU A 884 17.33 -15.73 -27.34
C LEU A 884 17.03 -14.77 -28.49
N ILE A 885 17.74 -13.64 -28.53
CA ILE A 885 17.61 -12.64 -29.61
C ILE A 885 17.98 -13.26 -30.96
N GLU A 886 19.04 -14.06 -31.03
CA GLU A 886 19.47 -14.76 -32.23
C GLU A 886 18.43 -15.80 -32.72
N ARG A 887 17.78 -16.52 -31.79
CA ARG A 887 16.68 -17.42 -32.10
C ARG A 887 15.49 -16.67 -32.68
N ASP A 888 15.07 -15.60 -32.02
CA ASP A 888 13.79 -14.93 -32.28
C ASP A 888 13.85 -13.97 -33.48
N PHE A 889 15.01 -13.39 -33.77
CA PHE A 889 15.16 -12.36 -34.83
C PHE A 889 16.12 -12.71 -35.97
N TYR A 890 16.97 -13.72 -35.78
CA TYR A 890 18.03 -14.06 -36.75
C TYR A 890 17.95 -15.53 -37.21
N GLY A 891 16.92 -16.27 -36.80
CA GLY A 891 16.67 -17.64 -37.26
C GLY A 891 17.70 -18.67 -36.80
N LYS A 892 18.51 -18.33 -35.79
CA LYS A 892 19.50 -19.26 -35.24
C LYS A 892 18.79 -20.38 -34.49
N THR A 893 19.19 -21.62 -34.74
CA THR A 893 18.65 -22.79 -34.06
C THR A 893 19.67 -23.32 -33.07
N PHE A 894 19.19 -23.90 -31.97
CA PHE A 894 20.02 -24.41 -30.89
C PHE A 894 19.61 -25.86 -30.59
N ALA A 895 20.60 -26.74 -30.43
CA ALA A 895 20.37 -28.17 -30.16
C ALA A 895 19.91 -28.43 -28.71
N GLN A 896 20.20 -27.50 -27.80
CA GLN A 896 19.80 -27.54 -26.40
C GLN A 896 18.94 -26.32 -26.08
N SER A 897 18.17 -26.42 -24.98
CA SER A 897 17.43 -25.29 -24.45
C SER A 897 18.38 -24.14 -24.08
N ILE A 898 17.97 -22.91 -24.39
CA ILE A 898 18.68 -21.67 -24.07
C ILE A 898 18.02 -20.87 -22.94
N THR A 899 17.05 -21.47 -22.25
CA THR A 899 16.33 -20.89 -21.10
C THR A 899 16.66 -21.67 -19.81
N PRO A 900 16.54 -21.04 -18.61
CA PRO A 900 16.68 -21.76 -17.36
C PRO A 900 15.55 -22.80 -17.20
N PRO A 901 15.80 -23.96 -16.56
CA PRO A 901 14.73 -24.87 -16.19
C PRO A 901 13.65 -24.18 -15.38
N ASN A 902 12.39 -24.36 -15.78
CA ASN A 902 11.22 -23.85 -15.09
C ASN A 902 10.33 -25.01 -14.62
N LEU A 903 9.86 -24.95 -13.37
CA LEU A 903 8.96 -25.96 -12.83
C LEU A 903 7.56 -25.82 -13.45
N ILE A 904 7.07 -26.89 -14.08
CA ILE A 904 5.71 -26.96 -14.64
C ILE A 904 4.72 -27.35 -13.54
N LYS A 905 5.01 -28.40 -12.78
CA LYS A 905 4.16 -28.87 -11.67
C LYS A 905 4.94 -29.70 -10.64
N ALA A 906 4.38 -29.77 -9.44
CA ALA A 906 4.80 -30.67 -8.37
C ALA A 906 3.66 -31.63 -8.00
N SER A 907 3.99 -32.89 -7.76
CA SER A 907 3.01 -33.91 -7.35
C SER A 907 3.65 -34.97 -6.47
N TYR A 908 2.86 -35.68 -5.67
CA TYR A 908 3.36 -36.87 -4.99
C TYR A 908 3.69 -37.97 -6.00
N ALA A 909 4.88 -38.56 -5.90
CA ALA A 909 5.33 -39.61 -6.80
C ALA A 909 4.61 -40.95 -6.55
N ALA A 910 3.98 -41.13 -5.39
CA ALA A 910 3.20 -42.31 -5.00
C ALA A 910 2.15 -41.95 -3.92
N ASN A 911 1.11 -42.76 -3.76
CA ASN A 911 0.12 -42.61 -2.67
C ASN A 911 0.74 -42.79 -1.27
N THR A 912 1.92 -43.40 -1.19
CA THR A 912 2.74 -43.52 0.02
C THR A 912 3.29 -42.18 0.53
N ARG A 913 3.32 -41.14 -0.31
CA ARG A 913 3.77 -39.77 0.02
C ARG A 913 5.20 -39.67 0.56
N ASP A 914 6.05 -40.64 0.22
CA ASP A 914 7.47 -40.72 0.57
C ASP A 914 8.39 -40.15 -0.54
N ALA A 915 7.81 -39.66 -1.63
CA ALA A 915 8.53 -38.98 -2.70
C ALA A 915 7.66 -37.92 -3.40
N ILE A 916 8.30 -36.87 -3.90
CA ILE A 916 7.68 -35.79 -4.69
C ILE A 916 8.31 -35.76 -6.07
N ALA A 917 7.48 -35.79 -7.11
CA ALA A 917 7.89 -35.62 -8.50
C ALA A 917 7.75 -34.15 -8.93
N LEU A 918 8.85 -33.58 -9.40
CA LEU A 918 8.94 -32.23 -9.95
C LEU A 918 9.15 -32.32 -11.46
N GLU A 919 8.15 -31.92 -12.23
CA GLU A 919 8.23 -31.89 -13.70
C GLU A 919 8.70 -30.51 -14.17
N PHE A 920 9.84 -30.47 -14.85
CA PHE A 920 10.40 -29.27 -15.46
C PHE A 920 10.13 -29.24 -16.98
N ASP A 921 10.29 -28.06 -17.58
CA ASP A 921 10.22 -27.89 -19.04
C ASP A 921 11.41 -28.52 -19.79
N GLN A 922 12.48 -28.85 -19.08
CA GLN A 922 13.69 -29.45 -19.60
C GLN A 922 14.42 -30.28 -18.54
N PRO A 923 15.40 -31.12 -18.91
CA PRO A 923 16.18 -31.90 -17.95
C PRO A 923 17.01 -31.03 -17.01
N VAL A 924 17.06 -31.43 -15.74
CA VAL A 924 17.89 -30.81 -14.69
C VAL A 924 19.02 -31.74 -14.25
N VAL A 925 20.07 -31.18 -13.68
CA VAL A 925 21.21 -31.92 -13.10
C VAL A 925 21.05 -31.96 -11.59
N TRP A 926 20.91 -33.18 -11.05
CA TRP A 926 20.75 -33.40 -9.61
C TRP A 926 22.05 -33.82 -8.94
N THR A 927 22.25 -33.35 -7.70
CA THR A 927 23.19 -33.91 -6.73
C THR A 927 22.54 -33.88 -5.35
N ASP A 928 22.81 -34.86 -4.49
CA ASP A 928 22.17 -34.93 -3.15
C ASP A 928 22.55 -33.74 -2.24
N ALA A 929 23.61 -32.99 -2.57
CA ALA A 929 23.92 -31.71 -1.92
C ALA A 929 22.80 -30.66 -2.04
N LEU A 930 21.92 -30.80 -3.03
CA LEU A 930 20.78 -29.91 -3.25
C LEU A 930 19.59 -30.21 -2.34
N ALA A 931 19.56 -31.36 -1.64
CA ALA A 931 18.42 -31.77 -0.82
C ALA A 931 18.02 -30.69 0.22
N SER A 932 19.01 -29.99 0.79
CA SER A 932 18.77 -28.92 1.76
C SER A 932 18.17 -27.65 1.17
N GLN A 933 18.12 -27.51 -0.15
CA GLN A 933 17.56 -26.34 -0.85
C GLN A 933 16.05 -26.45 -1.07
N PHE A 934 15.44 -27.59 -0.73
CA PHE A 934 14.00 -27.83 -0.88
C PHE A 934 13.29 -27.81 0.48
N TYR A 935 12.17 -27.10 0.54
CA TYR A 935 11.37 -26.88 1.73
C TYR A 935 9.94 -27.37 1.49
N LEU A 936 9.39 -28.10 2.46
CA LEU A 936 8.01 -28.60 2.42
C LEU A 936 7.19 -27.89 3.49
N ASP A 937 6.15 -27.14 3.07
CA ASP A 937 5.39 -26.24 3.95
C ASP A 937 6.26 -25.31 4.82
N GLY A 938 7.41 -24.89 4.27
CA GLY A 938 8.38 -24.01 4.95
C GLY A 938 9.42 -24.75 5.82
N GLU A 939 9.36 -26.07 5.92
CA GLU A 939 10.33 -26.88 6.67
C GLU A 939 11.43 -27.45 5.77
N SER A 940 12.70 -27.25 6.13
CA SER A 940 13.85 -27.88 5.47
C SER A 940 14.13 -29.30 6.02
N GLY A 941 15.02 -30.03 5.35
CA GLY A 941 15.56 -31.30 5.83
C GLY A 941 14.65 -32.51 5.67
N LYS A 942 13.51 -32.36 4.98
CA LYS A 942 12.60 -33.48 4.67
C LYS A 942 13.02 -34.28 3.43
N VAL A 943 13.71 -33.62 2.49
CA VAL A 943 14.28 -34.26 1.29
C VAL A 943 15.65 -34.81 1.65
N ILE A 944 15.94 -36.06 1.26
CA ILE A 944 17.21 -36.74 1.60
C ILE A 944 18.04 -37.11 0.38
N SER A 945 17.41 -37.34 -0.77
CA SER A 945 18.10 -37.67 -2.01
C SER A 945 17.18 -37.40 -3.20
N GLY A 946 17.68 -37.54 -4.42
CA GLY A 946 16.87 -37.40 -5.62
C GLY A 946 17.41 -38.16 -6.83
N SER A 947 16.58 -38.28 -7.86
CA SER A 947 16.95 -38.88 -9.14
C SER A 947 16.23 -38.19 -10.28
N VAL A 948 16.88 -38.05 -11.43
CA VAL A 948 16.29 -37.43 -12.61
C VAL A 948 15.97 -38.50 -13.65
N ASN A 949 14.76 -38.47 -14.19
CA ASN A 949 14.34 -39.25 -15.34
C ASN A 949 13.70 -38.33 -16.38
N GLY A 950 14.41 -38.08 -17.50
CA GLY A 950 14.02 -37.07 -18.47
C GLY A 950 13.91 -35.69 -17.82
N ASN A 951 12.72 -35.09 -17.85
CA ASN A 951 12.46 -33.78 -17.25
C ASN A 951 11.91 -33.86 -15.82
N VAL A 952 11.82 -35.05 -15.23
CA VAL A 952 11.22 -35.26 -13.91
C VAL A 952 12.31 -35.50 -12.88
N LEU A 953 12.42 -34.59 -11.91
CA LEU A 953 13.22 -34.78 -10.70
C LEU A 953 12.33 -35.40 -9.62
N ILE A 954 12.66 -36.63 -9.21
CA ILE A 954 12.01 -37.33 -8.10
C ILE A 954 12.82 -37.07 -6.84
N LEU A 955 12.24 -36.33 -5.90
CA LEU A 955 12.80 -36.08 -4.57
C LEU A 955 12.34 -37.17 -3.61
N LYS A 956 13.28 -37.90 -3.01
CA LYS A 956 13.02 -38.89 -1.97
C LYS A 956 12.96 -38.21 -0.61
N LEU A 957 11.95 -38.54 0.19
CA LEU A 957 11.73 -37.97 1.51
C LEU A 957 12.25 -38.90 2.60
N ALA A 958 12.63 -38.33 3.75
CA ALA A 958 13.07 -39.09 4.92
C ALA A 958 11.97 -40.03 5.47
N ALA A 959 10.71 -39.63 5.33
CA ALA A 959 9.51 -40.36 5.71
C ALA A 959 8.31 -39.80 4.92
N PRO A 960 7.16 -40.51 4.89
CA PRO A 960 5.91 -39.96 4.37
C PRO A 960 5.54 -38.60 5.01
N VAL A 961 5.07 -37.65 4.18
CA VAL A 961 4.62 -36.33 4.65
C VAL A 961 3.23 -35.99 4.13
N THR A 962 2.58 -35.00 4.74
CA THR A 962 1.30 -34.44 4.28
C THR A 962 1.45 -33.02 3.75
N ALA A 963 2.67 -32.66 3.31
CA ALA A 963 2.99 -31.33 2.84
C ALA A 963 2.09 -30.91 1.68
N GLN A 964 1.64 -29.65 1.69
CA GLN A 964 0.77 -29.13 0.63
C GLN A 964 1.54 -28.30 -0.39
N ARG A 965 2.73 -27.79 -0.02
CA ARG A 965 3.51 -26.87 -0.82
C ARG A 965 4.99 -27.21 -0.79
N ILE A 966 5.67 -26.90 -1.89
CA ILE A 966 7.12 -27.00 -2.01
C ILE A 966 7.74 -25.67 -2.45
N THR A 967 8.90 -25.37 -1.87
CA THR A 967 9.73 -24.22 -2.22
C THR A 967 11.14 -24.72 -2.57
N TYR A 968 11.72 -24.20 -3.65
CA TYR A 968 13.12 -24.36 -3.99
C TYR A 968 13.84 -23.02 -3.80
N LEU A 969 14.86 -23.06 -2.94
CA LEU A 969 15.78 -21.97 -2.67
C LEU A 969 15.11 -20.79 -1.91
N ASP A 970 14.91 -21.02 -0.60
CA ASP A 970 14.49 -20.00 0.36
C ASP A 970 15.63 -19.00 0.65
N SER A 971 15.34 -17.70 0.52
CA SER A 971 16.29 -16.62 0.79
C SER A 971 16.79 -16.54 2.24
N LYS A 972 16.15 -17.26 3.18
CA LYS A 972 16.63 -17.38 4.56
C LYS A 972 17.98 -18.10 4.64
N SER A 973 18.20 -19.12 3.81
CA SER A 973 19.42 -19.94 3.86
C SER A 973 19.69 -20.56 2.49
N TRP A 974 20.46 -19.84 1.66
CA TRP A 974 20.83 -20.29 0.32
C TRP A 974 22.33 -20.06 0.05
N SER A 975 22.86 -20.73 -0.97
CA SER A 975 24.24 -20.57 -1.40
C SER A 975 24.32 -20.43 -2.92
N PRO A 976 25.06 -19.44 -3.45
CA PRO A 976 25.27 -19.32 -4.89
C PRO A 976 26.11 -20.46 -5.47
N ASN A 977 26.72 -21.32 -4.63
CA ASN A 977 27.52 -22.46 -5.06
C ASN A 977 26.74 -23.79 -5.02
N ASN A 978 25.48 -23.78 -4.56
CA ASN A 978 24.66 -24.98 -4.44
C ASN A 978 23.29 -24.73 -5.09
N LEU A 979 23.26 -24.80 -6.42
CA LEU A 979 22.09 -24.49 -7.23
C LEU A 979 21.73 -25.68 -8.13
N LEU A 980 20.44 -25.87 -8.38
CA LEU A 980 19.92 -26.74 -9.42
C LEU A 980 20.20 -26.10 -10.78
N TYR A 981 20.82 -26.85 -11.69
CA TYR A 981 21.13 -26.41 -13.05
C TYR A 981 20.36 -27.24 -14.07
N GLY A 982 20.09 -26.67 -15.24
CA GLY A 982 19.73 -27.43 -16.41
C GLY A 982 20.94 -28.16 -16.98
N VAL A 983 20.69 -29.18 -17.82
CA VAL A 983 21.77 -29.81 -18.61
C VAL A 983 22.46 -28.82 -19.56
N ASN A 984 21.84 -27.67 -19.83
CA ASN A 984 22.38 -26.53 -20.58
C ASN A 984 23.31 -25.62 -19.76
N GLY A 985 23.54 -25.92 -18.48
CA GLY A 985 24.41 -25.12 -17.60
C GLY A 985 23.80 -23.81 -17.10
N ILE A 986 22.51 -23.55 -17.35
CA ILE A 986 21.79 -22.38 -16.82
C ILE A 986 21.11 -22.76 -15.50
N ALA A 987 21.27 -21.94 -14.46
CA ALA A 987 20.64 -22.17 -13.17
C ALA A 987 19.10 -22.15 -13.31
N ALA A 988 18.43 -23.12 -12.70
CA ALA A 988 16.97 -23.21 -12.69
C ALA A 988 16.34 -21.97 -12.05
N LEU A 989 15.13 -21.63 -12.49
CA LEU A 989 14.32 -20.61 -11.82
C LEU A 989 13.92 -21.12 -10.44
N THR A 990 13.88 -20.19 -9.50
CA THR A 990 13.47 -20.45 -8.13
C THR A 990 11.97 -20.37 -8.00
N PHE A 991 11.36 -21.19 -7.14
CA PHE A 991 9.92 -21.26 -6.96
C PHE A 991 9.54 -21.32 -5.49
N CYS A 992 8.41 -20.73 -5.14
CA CYS A 992 7.96 -20.58 -3.75
C CYS A 992 6.51 -21.03 -3.60
N ASN A 993 6.23 -21.83 -2.57
CA ASN A 993 4.87 -22.22 -2.18
C ASN A 993 4.07 -22.91 -3.30
N VAL A 994 4.75 -23.62 -4.21
CA VAL A 994 4.10 -24.31 -5.33
C VAL A 994 3.27 -25.47 -4.76
N PRO A 995 1.96 -25.57 -5.11
CA PRO A 995 1.11 -26.65 -4.64
C PRO A 995 1.63 -28.04 -5.07
N ILE A 996 1.57 -28.99 -4.15
CA ILE A 996 1.86 -30.40 -4.41
C ILE A 996 0.53 -31.10 -4.72
N ALA A 997 0.34 -31.49 -5.99
CA ALA A 997 -0.84 -32.25 -6.38
C ALA A 997 -0.82 -33.66 -5.77
N PRO A 998 -2.00 -34.26 -5.50
CA PRO A 998 -2.08 -35.69 -5.25
C PRO A 998 -1.58 -36.48 -6.48
N LYS A 999 -1.25 -37.75 -6.27
CA LYS A 999 -0.86 -38.63 -7.38
C LYS A 999 -2.03 -38.94 -8.31
#